data_AF-A0A950CM61-F1
#
_entry.id   AF-A0A950CM61-F1
#
_cell.length_a   1.000
_cell.length_b   1.000
_cell.length_c   1.000
_cell.angle_alpha   90.00
_cell.angle_beta   90.00
_cell.angle_gamma   90.00
#
_symmetry.space_group_name_H-M   'P 1'
#
loop_
_entity.id
_entity.type
_entity.pdbx_description
1 polymer ?
#
loop_
_entity_poly.entity_id
_entity_poly.type
_entity_poly.pdbx_seq_one_letter_code
_entity_poly.pdbx_strand_id
1 'polypeptide(L)'
;MIIVLDTNSAEQETSAAASEEAVRRLTIFSERLFARLPADSVELFTAEKRLIIAESAFEFFGTRPEPIKIRCLAGGGNGVIVETVMTDCAFIVDSIFEYFRANELPVRMLVHPIYQVARNPSGAIASFELASAGEERESFTHSELEISPEPARLNKIETGLRHILEQVAAATADFGAMTARALQICQETASTRELVEIRDFLRWLVQGAFVFLGYRYYQVEHEQGQQRIMLDGARSLGIMRTATASRYARPVPLGELDEAHRKLLFEGSPLIVAKTHAESEVHRRAAMDDITLRRVDQSGQVIGFDRFIGLFTGKAYSEEAQHIPVLRSKLEELLQAEGLRPEMHDYKQTVAAFNSFPKEELFRARLSELRAQLRLVLDLQSEDEVRLSLQSDSVRGHVVVLVIMPRQQFSAEVRMRIQQVLCERLKGTLVYYYLALGMDYTARLHFCLAAQPPQPGILSLLQTEITNLARSWDSLLREGLTVRYGYERGHALAVRWVPAFTPKYRSTTSVEMALGDIEQIEHLLQDGRFSALIGGAGAKENFSELRLYEIGEAPLLSELIPILQNFGISVISEDAYELRLELDGKAQSANLQTFRIRSAAGKRLEQEPGAALINDALVAVRAGQAEDDRLNLLTLAAGLSWHEVALLRTYLAAAFQMKLTAARNAGQRPFLSCPQLARRFIELFRARFDPDRDTPAGEAASLRANYIEQLGAIDNIVDDRTVRTLLTMLEATARTNFFQPAPRPYIALKFESGRIANLPDTAPLFEIHVNSPLMEGCHLRAGKIARGGIRHSDRPDDYRTEILDLMKTQSVKNAIIVPVGAKGGFIVKPRPGRPDGPQAAIEAYSMLIEAMLDLTDNVVARQRVTPLRVKIYDDDGPYLVVAAEKGTASYSDTANAIAARRNFWLGDAFASGGEHGYDHKKMGITARGAWESARRHLREMGRDLRGASVTMVGIGDMSGDVFGNGLLQSDNIKLIAAFDHRHIFIDPDPDPKVSYAERKRLYRLPNSQWSDYAAALISTGGGIFRRGQKRIALNAEARAALKCNAAEVDADTLVQLILRADVDMLYNGGIGTYVRASTETDAEVGDHANDACRIEAGELRCKIVVEGGNLGLTQKARV
;
A
#
# COMPACT_ATOMS: atom_id res chain seq x y z
N MET A 1 -2.66 -40.12 42.49
CA MET A 1 -2.26 -39.65 43.83
C MET A 1 -3.51 -39.04 44.47
N ILE A 2 -4.27 -39.82 45.24
CA ILE A 2 -5.35 -39.30 46.09
C ILE A 2 -5.12 -39.87 47.50
N ILE A 3 -5.18 -38.97 48.47
CA ILE A 3 -4.79 -39.12 49.87
C ILE A 3 -5.83 -39.98 50.60
N VAL A 4 -5.34 -40.99 51.31
CA VAL A 4 -6.09 -41.83 52.25
C VAL A 4 -6.11 -41.15 53.62
N LEU A 5 -7.29 -41.00 54.23
CA LEU A 5 -7.43 -40.99 55.68
C LEU A 5 -8.62 -41.85 56.10
N ASP A 6 -8.36 -42.59 57.18
CA ASP A 6 -8.98 -43.79 57.72
C ASP A 6 -10.35 -43.58 58.41
N THR A 7 -11.25 -44.58 58.34
CA THR A 7 -11.75 -45.33 59.53
C THR A 7 -12.75 -46.46 59.15
N ASN A 8 -12.54 -47.65 59.75
CA ASN A 8 -13.38 -48.85 59.96
C ASN A 8 -13.58 -49.92 58.85
N SER A 9 -13.26 -51.18 59.21
CA SER A 9 -12.86 -52.29 58.35
C SER A 9 -13.90 -53.41 58.12
N ALA A 10 -15.18 -53.18 58.39
CA ALA A 10 -16.27 -54.11 58.06
C ALA A 10 -17.25 -53.56 57.00
N GLU A 11 -17.24 -52.24 56.75
CA GLU A 11 -17.87 -51.63 55.56
C GLU A 11 -16.95 -51.70 54.33
N GLN A 12 -15.66 -52.02 54.50
CA GLN A 12 -14.66 -52.00 53.44
C GLN A 12 -14.83 -53.08 52.36
N GLU A 13 -15.36 -54.28 52.64
CA GLU A 13 -15.52 -55.31 51.59
C GLU A 13 -16.73 -55.04 50.67
N THR A 14 -17.86 -54.58 51.21
CA THR A 14 -19.03 -54.13 50.42
C THR A 14 -18.80 -52.77 49.76
N SER A 15 -18.08 -51.86 50.43
CA SER A 15 -17.66 -50.56 49.88
C SER A 15 -16.60 -50.71 48.79
N ALA A 16 -15.64 -51.63 48.93
CA ALA A 16 -14.64 -51.90 47.89
C ALA A 16 -15.27 -52.53 46.64
N ALA A 17 -16.17 -53.50 46.77
CA ALA A 17 -16.88 -54.09 45.63
C ALA A 17 -17.82 -53.08 44.94
N ALA A 18 -18.50 -52.22 45.70
CA ALA A 18 -19.31 -51.13 45.17
C ALA A 18 -18.44 -50.03 44.51
N SER A 19 -17.25 -49.77 45.04
CA SER A 19 -16.26 -48.83 44.49
C SER A 19 -15.63 -49.36 43.20
N GLU A 20 -15.31 -50.65 43.13
CA GLU A 20 -14.72 -51.30 41.96
C GLU A 20 -15.71 -51.36 40.79
N GLU A 21 -16.98 -51.68 41.05
CA GLU A 21 -18.04 -51.63 40.03
C GLU A 21 -18.36 -50.18 39.59
N ALA A 22 -18.29 -49.19 40.49
CA ALA A 22 -18.44 -47.78 40.13
C ALA A 22 -17.29 -47.29 39.23
N VAL A 23 -16.04 -47.64 39.54
CA VAL A 23 -14.85 -47.34 38.72
C VAL A 23 -14.96 -48.02 37.36
N ARG A 24 -15.42 -49.27 37.32
CA ARG A 24 -15.65 -50.00 36.06
C ARG A 24 -16.69 -49.30 35.18
N ARG A 25 -17.83 -48.89 35.73
CA ARG A 25 -18.88 -48.18 34.99
C ARG A 25 -18.38 -46.84 34.44
N LEU A 26 -17.68 -46.06 35.27
CA LEU A 26 -17.09 -44.78 34.85
C LEU A 26 -16.05 -44.96 33.73
N THR A 27 -15.23 -46.02 33.80
CA THR A 27 -14.23 -46.32 32.77
C THR A 27 -14.90 -46.61 31.44
N ILE A 28 -15.89 -47.52 31.41
CA ILE A 28 -16.62 -47.88 30.19
C ILE A 28 -17.39 -46.67 29.62
N PHE A 29 -17.98 -45.85 30.48
CA PHE A 29 -18.64 -44.61 30.07
C PHE A 29 -17.64 -43.64 29.41
N SER A 30 -16.52 -43.38 30.06
CA SER A 30 -15.47 -42.48 29.56
C SER A 30 -14.90 -42.93 28.21
N GLU A 31 -14.60 -44.23 28.07
CA GLU A 31 -14.09 -44.79 26.81
C GLU A 31 -15.04 -44.54 25.64
N ARG A 32 -16.35 -44.77 25.83
CA ARG A 32 -17.35 -44.54 24.77
C ARG A 32 -17.64 -43.08 24.51
N LEU A 33 -17.63 -42.25 25.55
CA LEU A 33 -17.87 -40.81 25.43
C LEU A 33 -16.92 -40.17 24.43
N PHE A 34 -15.65 -40.58 24.45
CA PHE A 34 -14.60 -40.02 23.60
C PHE A 34 -14.21 -40.90 22.40
N ALA A 35 -14.79 -42.09 22.24
CA ALA A 35 -14.43 -43.05 21.19
C ALA A 35 -14.55 -42.53 19.75
N ARG A 36 -15.40 -41.52 19.51
CA ARG A 36 -15.68 -40.96 18.18
C ARG A 36 -15.11 -39.55 17.96
N LEU A 37 -14.24 -39.06 18.85
CA LEU A 37 -13.55 -37.79 18.61
C LEU A 37 -12.55 -37.92 17.45
N PRO A 38 -12.47 -36.93 16.53
CA PRO A 38 -11.42 -36.89 15.51
C PRO A 38 -10.03 -36.92 16.13
N ALA A 39 -9.06 -37.58 15.49
CA ALA A 39 -7.69 -37.71 16.01
C ALA A 39 -7.07 -36.35 16.36
N ASP A 40 -7.28 -35.34 15.51
CA ASP A 40 -6.77 -33.97 15.68
C ASP A 40 -7.43 -33.22 16.85
N SER A 41 -8.60 -33.68 17.31
CA SER A 41 -9.31 -33.09 18.46
C SER A 41 -8.81 -33.64 19.80
N VAL A 42 -8.13 -34.79 19.82
CA VAL A 42 -7.61 -35.41 21.06
C VAL A 42 -6.51 -34.57 21.69
N GLU A 43 -5.76 -33.80 20.90
CA GLU A 43 -4.71 -32.88 21.37
C GLU A 43 -5.28 -31.63 22.10
N LEU A 44 -6.54 -31.26 21.83
CA LEU A 44 -7.21 -30.10 22.45
C LEU A 44 -7.76 -30.39 23.85
N PHE A 45 -7.82 -31.66 24.28
CA PHE A 45 -8.35 -32.06 25.58
C PHE A 45 -7.32 -32.87 26.37
N THR A 46 -6.68 -32.21 27.34
CA THR A 46 -5.76 -32.86 28.29
C THR A 46 -6.45 -34.03 28.99
N ALA A 47 -5.69 -35.04 29.42
CA ALA A 47 -6.23 -36.18 30.16
C ALA A 47 -7.02 -35.75 31.41
N GLU A 48 -6.56 -34.68 32.08
CA GLU A 48 -7.24 -34.07 33.22
C GLU A 48 -8.60 -33.47 32.84
N LYS A 49 -8.68 -32.70 31.74
CA LYS A 49 -9.95 -32.14 31.26
C LYS A 49 -10.95 -33.24 30.86
N ARG A 50 -10.47 -34.32 30.22
CA ARG A 50 -11.33 -35.48 29.85
C ARG A 50 -11.86 -36.20 31.07
N LEU A 51 -11.06 -36.35 32.13
CA LEU A 51 -11.49 -36.96 33.39
C LEU A 51 -12.60 -36.13 34.05
N ILE A 52 -12.42 -34.80 34.16
CA ILE A 52 -13.42 -33.89 34.73
C ILE A 52 -14.75 -33.96 33.95
N ILE A 53 -14.69 -33.98 32.63
CA ILE A 53 -15.87 -34.12 31.77
C ILE A 53 -16.55 -35.49 32.02
N ALA A 54 -15.79 -36.58 32.02
CA ALA A 54 -16.34 -37.92 32.21
C ALA A 54 -17.00 -38.10 33.58
N GLU A 55 -16.38 -37.60 34.66
CA GLU A 55 -16.94 -37.66 36.01
C GLU A 55 -18.26 -36.89 36.12
N SER A 56 -18.27 -35.64 35.65
CA SER A 56 -19.47 -34.80 35.70
C SER A 56 -20.61 -35.34 34.82
N ALA A 57 -20.28 -35.81 33.62
CA ALA A 57 -21.25 -36.41 32.69
C ALA A 57 -21.80 -37.73 33.24
N PHE A 58 -20.97 -38.57 33.87
CA PHE A 58 -21.39 -39.83 34.47
C PHE A 58 -22.29 -39.61 35.70
N GLU A 59 -22.00 -38.61 36.53
CA GLU A 59 -22.87 -38.21 37.65
C GLU A 59 -24.28 -37.85 37.14
N PHE A 60 -24.36 -37.07 36.05
CA PHE A 60 -25.64 -36.74 35.42
C PHE A 60 -26.32 -37.95 34.79
N PHE A 61 -25.56 -38.83 34.13
CA PHE A 61 -26.08 -40.06 33.52
C PHE A 61 -26.54 -41.10 34.54
N GLY A 62 -25.97 -41.11 35.75
CA GLY A 62 -26.18 -42.13 36.79
C GLY A 62 -27.63 -42.31 37.22
N THR A 63 -28.48 -41.29 37.06
CA THR A 63 -29.92 -41.34 37.35
C THR A 63 -30.75 -40.74 36.23
N ARG A 64 -31.88 -41.37 35.87
CA ARG A 64 -32.85 -40.87 34.88
C ARG A 64 -34.27 -41.00 35.42
N PRO A 65 -34.76 -40.03 36.23
CA PRO A 65 -36.07 -40.11 36.87
C PRO A 65 -37.24 -39.79 35.91
N GLU A 66 -36.94 -39.20 34.76
CA GLU A 66 -37.89 -38.76 33.74
C GLU A 66 -37.44 -39.26 32.36
N PRO A 67 -38.35 -39.48 31.39
CA PRO A 67 -38.01 -40.06 30.08
C PRO A 67 -36.96 -39.28 29.28
N ILE A 68 -36.93 -37.95 29.46
CA ILE A 68 -35.97 -37.04 28.84
C ILE A 68 -35.35 -36.21 29.97
N LYS A 69 -34.06 -36.41 30.23
CA LYS A 69 -33.30 -35.64 31.21
C LYS A 69 -32.36 -34.69 30.49
N ILE A 70 -32.35 -33.41 30.88
CA ILE A 70 -31.50 -32.37 30.27
C ILE A 70 -30.82 -31.57 31.37
N ARG A 71 -29.58 -31.15 31.14
CA ARG A 71 -28.83 -30.23 32.02
C ARG A 71 -28.07 -29.20 31.19
N CYS A 72 -28.19 -27.94 31.56
CA CYS A 72 -27.39 -26.83 31.01
C CYS A 72 -26.57 -26.17 32.14
N LEU A 73 -25.25 -26.12 32.02
CA LEU A 73 -24.36 -25.57 33.07
C LEU A 73 -23.23 -24.71 32.50
N ALA A 74 -22.67 -23.83 33.33
CA ALA A 74 -21.49 -23.03 32.97
C ALA A 74 -20.22 -23.91 32.93
N GLY A 75 -19.54 -23.97 31.79
CA GLY A 75 -18.25 -24.62 31.65
C GLY A 75 -17.09 -23.75 32.12
N GLY A 76 -16.01 -24.35 32.62
CA GLY A 76 -14.85 -23.69 33.26
C GLY A 76 -13.97 -22.79 32.38
N GLY A 77 -14.50 -22.16 31.32
CA GLY A 77 -13.75 -21.34 30.38
C GLY A 77 -14.62 -20.54 29.40
N ASN A 78 -15.62 -19.80 29.89
CA ASN A 78 -16.55 -18.96 29.11
C ASN A 78 -17.45 -19.71 28.09
N GLY A 79 -17.79 -20.98 28.33
CA GLY A 79 -18.71 -21.77 27.50
C GLY A 79 -19.87 -22.37 28.31
N VAL A 80 -20.88 -22.90 27.61
CA VAL A 80 -22.04 -23.59 28.21
C VAL A 80 -21.98 -25.08 27.84
N ILE A 81 -22.14 -25.95 28.83
CA ILE A 81 -22.25 -27.40 28.63
C ILE A 81 -23.73 -27.77 28.61
N VAL A 82 -24.14 -28.53 27.60
CA VAL A 82 -25.49 -29.05 27.43
C VAL A 82 -25.43 -30.56 27.33
N GLU A 83 -26.17 -31.25 28.20
CA GLU A 83 -26.20 -32.70 28.25
C GLU A 83 -27.64 -33.22 28.23
N THR A 84 -27.87 -34.31 27.50
CA THR A 84 -29.19 -34.94 27.37
C THR A 84 -29.10 -36.45 27.54
N VAL A 85 -30.09 -37.05 28.22
CA VAL A 85 -30.28 -38.51 28.31
C VAL A 85 -31.72 -38.84 27.95
N MET A 86 -31.94 -39.75 27.01
CA MET A 86 -33.24 -40.34 26.71
C MET A 86 -33.09 -41.73 26.11
N THR A 87 -34.19 -42.47 25.96
CA THR A 87 -34.17 -43.76 25.25
C THR A 87 -33.79 -43.52 23.78
N ASP A 88 -32.88 -44.35 23.26
CA ASP A 88 -32.30 -44.21 21.92
C ASP A 88 -33.38 -44.38 20.83
N CYS A 89 -33.46 -43.40 19.93
CA CYS A 89 -34.34 -43.42 18.78
C CYS A 89 -33.77 -42.55 17.64
N ALA A 90 -34.38 -42.63 16.46
CA ALA A 90 -33.94 -41.87 15.30
C ALA A 90 -34.05 -40.34 15.54
N PHE A 91 -33.16 -39.57 14.92
CA PHE A 91 -33.17 -38.10 14.82
C PHE A 91 -32.81 -37.31 16.09
N ILE A 92 -32.40 -37.93 17.18
CA ILE A 92 -31.99 -37.21 18.41
C ILE A 92 -30.87 -36.20 18.10
N VAL A 93 -29.74 -36.69 17.58
CA VAL A 93 -28.54 -35.87 17.35
C VAL A 93 -28.78 -34.78 16.30
N ASP A 94 -29.42 -35.14 15.18
CA ASP A 94 -29.71 -34.19 14.10
C ASP A 94 -30.59 -33.03 14.60
N SER A 95 -31.63 -33.34 15.40
CA SER A 95 -32.55 -32.33 15.93
C SER A 95 -31.88 -31.39 16.93
N ILE A 96 -30.97 -31.92 17.78
CA ILE A 96 -30.17 -31.11 18.71
C ILE A 96 -29.24 -30.17 17.94
N PHE A 97 -28.53 -30.69 16.93
CA PHE A 97 -27.61 -29.89 16.13
C PHE A 97 -28.32 -28.77 15.37
N GLU A 98 -29.47 -29.08 14.77
CA GLU A 98 -30.29 -28.12 14.04
C GLU A 98 -30.92 -27.07 14.98
N TYR A 99 -31.25 -27.43 16.23
CA TYR A 99 -31.64 -26.46 17.24
C TYR A 99 -30.53 -25.45 17.55
N PHE A 100 -29.30 -25.93 17.78
CA PHE A 100 -28.16 -25.05 18.04
C PHE A 100 -27.89 -24.11 16.87
N ARG A 101 -27.92 -24.64 15.65
CA ARG A 101 -27.74 -23.85 14.43
C ARG A 101 -28.80 -22.77 14.25
N ALA A 102 -30.09 -23.12 14.44
CA ALA A 102 -31.21 -22.18 14.28
C ALA A 102 -31.21 -21.06 15.32
N ASN A 103 -30.57 -21.27 16.47
CA ASN A 103 -30.47 -20.27 17.55
C ASN A 103 -29.08 -19.59 17.59
N GLU A 104 -28.27 -19.74 16.55
CA GLU A 104 -26.92 -19.16 16.44
C GLU A 104 -26.04 -19.51 17.66
N LEU A 105 -26.08 -20.77 18.08
CA LEU A 105 -25.31 -21.30 19.20
C LEU A 105 -24.10 -22.05 18.64
N PRO A 106 -22.89 -21.45 18.64
CA PRO A 106 -21.70 -22.10 18.07
C PRO A 106 -21.33 -23.32 18.91
N VAL A 107 -21.26 -24.48 18.26
CA VAL A 107 -20.92 -25.76 18.91
C VAL A 107 -19.42 -26.00 18.76
N ARG A 108 -18.71 -26.01 19.89
CA ARG A 108 -17.28 -26.34 19.95
C ARG A 108 -17.04 -27.85 19.90
N MET A 109 -17.87 -28.60 20.60
CA MET A 109 -17.78 -30.05 20.69
C MET A 109 -19.18 -30.63 20.84
N LEU A 110 -19.45 -31.77 20.19
CA LEU A 110 -20.62 -32.59 20.43
C LEU A 110 -20.21 -34.06 20.37
N VAL A 111 -20.44 -34.79 21.44
CA VAL A 111 -20.27 -36.25 21.51
C VAL A 111 -21.60 -36.90 21.86
N HIS A 112 -21.87 -38.07 21.27
CA HIS A 112 -23.21 -38.69 21.34
C HIS A 112 -23.17 -40.23 21.48
N PRO A 113 -22.56 -40.78 22.55
CA PRO A 113 -22.50 -42.22 22.75
C PRO A 113 -23.89 -42.83 23.03
N ILE A 114 -24.04 -44.10 22.64
CA ILE A 114 -25.20 -44.93 22.98
C ILE A 114 -24.75 -45.95 24.03
N TYR A 115 -25.53 -46.07 25.10
CA TYR A 115 -25.29 -46.98 26.21
C TYR A 115 -26.39 -48.02 26.35
N GLN A 116 -26.03 -49.25 26.76
CA GLN A 116 -26.97 -50.29 27.14
C GLN A 116 -27.12 -50.31 28.67
N VAL A 117 -28.31 -49.99 29.17
CA VAL A 117 -28.55 -49.79 30.60
C VAL A 117 -29.92 -50.35 31.00
N ALA A 118 -29.96 -51.11 32.10
CA ALA A 118 -31.21 -51.35 32.81
C ALA A 118 -31.29 -50.45 34.04
N ARG A 119 -32.41 -49.75 34.21
CA ARG A 119 -32.66 -48.86 35.36
C ARG A 119 -33.71 -49.44 36.30
N ASN A 120 -33.56 -49.18 37.59
CA ASN A 120 -34.58 -49.52 38.58
C ASN A 120 -35.74 -48.47 38.56
N PRO A 121 -36.83 -48.67 39.32
CA PRO A 121 -37.95 -47.72 39.36
C PRO A 121 -37.59 -46.30 39.82
N SER A 122 -36.46 -46.10 40.51
CA SER A 122 -35.98 -44.76 40.90
C SER A 122 -35.09 -44.12 39.82
N GLY A 123 -34.93 -44.75 38.66
CA GLY A 123 -34.10 -44.27 37.56
C GLY A 123 -32.59 -44.49 37.73
N ALA A 124 -32.15 -45.18 38.79
CA ALA A 124 -30.74 -45.49 39.01
C ALA A 124 -30.30 -46.71 38.20
N ILE A 125 -29.02 -46.75 37.81
CA ILE A 125 -28.43 -47.84 37.03
C ILE A 125 -28.43 -49.15 37.83
N ALA A 126 -29.22 -50.13 37.37
CA ALA A 126 -29.26 -51.49 37.90
C ALA A 126 -28.21 -52.40 37.23
N SER A 127 -28.13 -52.38 35.89
CA SER A 127 -27.05 -52.97 35.10
C SER A 127 -26.54 -51.99 34.05
N PHE A 128 -25.26 -52.08 33.71
CA PHE A 128 -24.60 -51.23 32.73
C PHE A 128 -23.71 -52.11 31.85
N GLU A 129 -23.97 -52.13 30.54
CA GLU A 129 -23.16 -52.82 29.54
C GLU A 129 -22.95 -54.34 29.82
N LEU A 130 -24.03 -55.03 30.22
CA LEU A 130 -24.10 -56.49 30.30
C LEU A 130 -25.04 -56.98 29.19
N ALA A 131 -24.50 -57.70 28.21
CA ALA A 131 -25.27 -58.17 27.05
C ALA A 131 -26.37 -59.16 27.46
N SER A 132 -27.57 -58.64 27.73
CA SER A 132 -28.80 -59.39 28.00
C SER A 132 -29.86 -59.03 26.98
N ALA A 133 -30.61 -60.01 26.48
CA ALA A 133 -31.78 -59.76 25.65
C ALA A 133 -32.88 -59.08 26.51
N GLY A 134 -33.16 -57.80 26.26
CA GLY A 134 -34.25 -57.05 26.92
C GLY A 134 -33.87 -55.68 27.50
N GLU A 135 -32.60 -55.26 27.45
CA GLU A 135 -32.17 -53.93 27.97
C GLU A 135 -32.46 -52.79 26.97
N GLU A 136 -32.89 -51.63 27.49
CA GLU A 136 -33.10 -50.42 26.69
C GLU A 136 -31.75 -49.76 26.32
N ARG A 137 -31.67 -49.24 25.09
CA ARG A 137 -30.56 -48.38 24.67
C ARG A 137 -30.88 -46.95 25.06
N GLU A 138 -29.91 -46.24 25.63
CA GLU A 138 -30.03 -44.83 25.95
C GLU A 138 -29.04 -44.01 25.13
N SER A 139 -29.53 -42.94 24.52
CA SER A 139 -28.70 -41.95 23.84
C SER A 139 -28.30 -40.88 24.84
N PHE A 140 -26.99 -40.72 25.03
CA PHE A 140 -26.42 -39.61 25.78
C PHE A 140 -25.80 -38.61 24.81
N THR A 141 -26.04 -37.31 25.00
CA THR A 141 -25.30 -36.28 24.28
C THR A 141 -24.62 -35.33 25.25
N HIS A 142 -23.42 -34.89 24.90
CA HIS A 142 -22.69 -33.84 25.59
C HIS A 142 -22.19 -32.83 24.56
N SER A 143 -22.58 -31.57 24.73
CA SER A 143 -22.25 -30.47 23.83
C SER A 143 -21.61 -29.30 24.56
N GLU A 144 -20.48 -28.79 24.06
CA GLU A 144 -19.86 -27.54 24.53
C GLU A 144 -20.22 -26.40 23.57
N LEU A 145 -20.88 -25.35 24.06
CA LEU A 145 -21.28 -24.17 23.30
C LEU A 145 -20.40 -22.95 23.65
N GLU A 146 -20.01 -22.16 22.66
CA GLU A 146 -19.16 -20.96 22.83
C GLU A 146 -19.99 -19.70 23.11
N ILE A 147 -20.70 -19.71 24.25
CA ILE A 147 -21.59 -18.60 24.65
C ILE A 147 -21.44 -18.28 26.15
N SER A 148 -21.80 -17.04 26.52
CA SER A 148 -21.83 -16.62 27.93
C SER A 148 -22.90 -17.38 28.73
N PRO A 149 -22.57 -17.90 29.93
CA PRO A 149 -23.49 -18.68 30.76
C PRO A 149 -24.48 -17.81 31.55
N GLU A 150 -25.41 -17.17 30.87
CA GLU A 150 -26.48 -16.39 31.50
C GLU A 150 -27.67 -17.28 31.92
N PRO A 151 -28.17 -17.21 33.17
CA PRO A 151 -29.24 -18.10 33.67
C PRO A 151 -30.51 -18.12 32.80
N ALA A 152 -30.95 -16.96 32.29
CA ALA A 152 -32.11 -16.88 31.42
C ALA A 152 -31.90 -17.60 30.07
N ARG A 153 -30.67 -17.55 29.53
CA ARG A 153 -30.30 -18.22 28.29
C ARG A 153 -30.20 -19.73 28.48
N LEU A 154 -29.63 -20.18 29.61
CA LEU A 154 -29.56 -21.61 29.97
C LEU A 154 -30.97 -22.22 30.06
N ASN A 155 -31.88 -21.55 30.77
CA ASN A 155 -33.26 -22.03 30.91
C ASN A 155 -34.00 -22.08 29.55
N LYS A 156 -33.73 -21.11 28.66
CA LYS A 156 -34.29 -21.11 27.30
C LYS A 156 -33.78 -22.28 26.45
N ILE A 157 -32.49 -22.60 26.54
CA ILE A 157 -31.87 -23.75 25.85
C ILE A 157 -32.47 -25.06 26.37
N GLU A 158 -32.54 -25.22 27.70
CA GLU A 158 -33.09 -26.42 28.32
C GLU A 158 -34.57 -26.64 27.92
N THR A 159 -35.39 -25.60 28.03
CA THR A 159 -36.82 -25.65 27.65
C THR A 159 -37.00 -25.96 26.17
N GLY A 160 -36.19 -25.33 25.30
CA GLY A 160 -36.25 -25.55 23.85
C GLY A 160 -35.84 -26.96 23.45
N LEU A 161 -34.75 -27.47 24.00
CA LEU A 161 -34.30 -28.85 23.74
C LEU A 161 -35.29 -29.88 24.27
N ARG A 162 -35.88 -29.65 25.46
CA ARG A 162 -36.92 -30.52 26.02
C ARG A 162 -38.09 -30.65 25.06
N HIS A 163 -38.61 -29.52 24.57
CA HIS A 163 -39.70 -29.50 23.60
C HIS A 163 -39.35 -30.30 22.33
N ILE A 164 -38.16 -30.10 21.78
CA ILE A 164 -37.71 -30.79 20.56
C ILE A 164 -37.58 -32.29 20.78
N LEU A 165 -36.97 -32.73 21.89
CA LEU A 165 -36.80 -34.14 22.18
C LEU A 165 -38.15 -34.83 22.47
N GLU A 166 -39.12 -34.11 23.03
CA GLU A 166 -40.51 -34.59 23.15
C GLU A 166 -41.16 -34.79 21.77
N GLN A 167 -40.92 -33.88 20.81
CA GLN A 167 -41.40 -34.05 19.43
C GLN A 167 -40.71 -35.24 18.73
N VAL A 168 -39.40 -35.42 18.91
CA VAL A 168 -38.64 -36.57 18.40
C VAL A 168 -39.22 -37.87 18.94
N ALA A 169 -39.43 -37.96 20.26
CA ALA A 169 -40.02 -39.13 20.90
C ALA A 169 -41.43 -39.42 20.36
N ALA A 170 -42.30 -38.40 20.24
CA ALA A 170 -43.65 -38.56 19.72
C ALA A 170 -43.66 -39.06 18.27
N ALA A 171 -42.86 -38.44 17.38
CA ALA A 171 -42.78 -38.80 15.97
C ALA A 171 -42.28 -40.25 15.77
N THR A 172 -41.21 -40.62 16.49
CA THR A 172 -40.60 -41.96 16.38
C THR A 172 -41.48 -43.06 16.98
N ALA A 173 -42.14 -42.82 18.10
CA ALA A 173 -43.05 -43.79 18.74
C ALA A 173 -44.24 -44.15 17.83
N ASP A 174 -44.80 -43.17 17.11
CA ASP A 174 -45.94 -43.38 16.22
C ASP A 174 -45.56 -43.67 14.76
N PHE A 175 -44.27 -43.73 14.43
CA PHE A 175 -43.83 -43.93 13.05
C PHE A 175 -44.44 -45.20 12.42
N GLY A 176 -44.47 -46.30 13.18
CA GLY A 176 -45.11 -47.55 12.76
C GLY A 176 -46.62 -47.40 12.52
N ALA A 177 -47.32 -46.66 13.38
CA ALA A 177 -48.75 -46.41 13.23
C ALA A 177 -49.08 -45.53 12.01
N MET A 178 -48.28 -44.48 11.78
CA MET A 178 -48.43 -43.58 10.63
C MET A 178 -48.17 -44.31 9.30
N THR A 179 -47.11 -45.12 9.22
CA THR A 179 -46.81 -45.91 8.01
C THR A 179 -47.85 -46.99 7.76
N ALA A 180 -48.32 -47.68 8.81
CA ALA A 180 -49.42 -48.64 8.70
C ALA A 180 -50.71 -47.98 8.19
N ARG A 181 -51.02 -46.76 8.66
CA ARG A 181 -52.18 -46.00 8.18
C ARG A 181 -52.04 -45.61 6.71
N ALA A 182 -50.87 -45.15 6.26
CA ALA A 182 -50.61 -44.86 4.86
C ALA A 182 -50.81 -46.11 3.96
N LEU A 183 -50.36 -47.28 4.41
CA LEU A 183 -50.58 -48.55 3.70
C LEU A 183 -52.04 -49.01 3.74
N GLN A 184 -52.77 -48.77 4.83
CA GLN A 184 -54.21 -49.04 4.91
C GLN A 184 -54.98 -48.19 3.88
N ILE A 185 -54.65 -46.89 3.79
CA ILE A 185 -55.23 -46.00 2.78
C ILE A 185 -54.96 -46.53 1.36
N CYS A 186 -53.79 -47.11 1.09
CA CYS A 186 -53.49 -47.75 -0.19
C CYS A 186 -54.43 -48.91 -0.52
N GLN A 187 -54.92 -49.65 0.48
CA GLN A 187 -55.86 -50.76 0.29
C GLN A 187 -57.29 -50.25 0.04
N GLU A 188 -57.67 -49.15 0.69
CA GLU A 188 -58.98 -48.50 0.55
C GLU A 188 -59.13 -47.76 -0.80
N THR A 189 -58.02 -47.39 -1.44
CA THR A 189 -57.99 -46.57 -2.65
C THR A 189 -57.74 -47.44 -3.90
N ALA A 190 -58.80 -47.95 -4.52
CA ALA A 190 -58.69 -48.70 -5.79
C ALA A 190 -59.91 -48.45 -6.69
N SER A 191 -59.68 -48.09 -7.96
CA SER A 191 -60.56 -48.33 -9.15
C SER A 191 -60.21 -47.51 -10.41
N THR A 192 -59.40 -46.42 -10.33
CA THR A 192 -59.08 -45.54 -11.48
C THR A 192 -57.58 -45.24 -11.63
N ARG A 193 -57.12 -44.82 -12.83
CA ARG A 193 -55.69 -44.55 -13.14
C ARG A 193 -55.06 -43.50 -12.19
N GLU A 194 -55.77 -42.41 -11.90
CA GLU A 194 -55.31 -41.37 -10.96
C GLU A 194 -55.14 -41.93 -9.53
N LEU A 195 -56.09 -42.76 -9.09
CA LEU A 195 -56.04 -43.40 -7.78
C LEU A 195 -54.93 -44.47 -7.66
N VAL A 196 -54.54 -45.10 -8.78
CA VAL A 196 -53.41 -46.04 -8.84
C VAL A 196 -52.07 -45.33 -8.61
N GLU A 197 -51.85 -44.17 -9.25
CA GLU A 197 -50.64 -43.38 -9.03
C GLU A 197 -50.55 -42.85 -7.60
N ILE A 198 -51.67 -42.43 -7.01
CA ILE A 198 -51.72 -42.00 -5.60
C ILE A 198 -51.37 -43.16 -4.65
N ARG A 199 -51.89 -44.36 -4.91
CA ARG A 199 -51.55 -45.57 -4.15
C ARG A 199 -50.06 -45.88 -4.24
N ASP A 200 -49.49 -45.83 -5.45
CA ASP A 200 -48.07 -46.10 -5.67
C ASP A 200 -47.20 -45.02 -5.02
N PHE A 201 -47.65 -43.75 -5.04
CA PHE A 201 -47.00 -42.64 -4.32
C PHE A 201 -46.96 -42.90 -2.81
N LEU A 202 -48.06 -43.27 -2.18
CA LEU A 202 -48.10 -43.59 -0.74
C LEU A 202 -47.19 -44.78 -0.38
N ARG A 203 -47.15 -45.82 -1.22
CA ARG A 203 -46.19 -46.93 -1.05
C ARG A 203 -44.75 -46.45 -1.15
N TRP A 204 -44.46 -45.58 -2.12
CA TRP A 204 -43.14 -44.99 -2.31
C TRP A 204 -42.70 -44.16 -1.08
N LEU A 205 -43.61 -43.38 -0.48
CA LEU A 205 -43.36 -42.66 0.78
C LEU A 205 -42.93 -43.62 1.89
N VAL A 206 -43.70 -44.69 2.10
CA VAL A 206 -43.42 -45.71 3.14
C VAL A 206 -42.13 -46.47 2.86
N GLN A 207 -41.75 -46.66 1.60
CA GLN A 207 -40.48 -47.26 1.18
C GLN A 207 -39.29 -46.28 1.27
N GLY A 208 -39.24 -45.48 2.34
CA GLY A 208 -38.10 -44.64 2.69
C GLY A 208 -37.97 -43.34 1.92
N ALA A 209 -38.98 -42.92 1.15
CA ALA A 209 -38.97 -41.60 0.50
C ALA A 209 -39.47 -40.47 1.43
N PHE A 210 -40.07 -40.83 2.58
CA PHE A 210 -40.66 -39.87 3.51
C PHE A 210 -40.41 -40.22 4.97
N VAL A 211 -40.06 -39.20 5.76
CA VAL A 211 -40.07 -39.28 7.23
C VAL A 211 -41.43 -38.79 7.71
N PHE A 212 -42.27 -39.70 8.18
CA PHE A 212 -43.56 -39.37 8.79
C PHE A 212 -43.35 -38.74 10.17
N LEU A 213 -43.84 -37.52 10.37
CA LEU A 213 -43.72 -36.80 11.65
C LEU A 213 -45.05 -36.69 12.38
N GLY A 214 -46.16 -36.56 11.65
CA GLY A 214 -47.49 -36.50 12.24
C GLY A 214 -48.60 -36.88 11.28
N TYR A 215 -49.73 -37.29 11.84
CA TYR A 215 -50.93 -37.62 11.10
C TYR A 215 -52.20 -37.14 11.82
N ARG A 216 -53.18 -36.69 11.05
CA ARG A 216 -54.54 -36.39 11.51
C ARG A 216 -55.59 -36.84 10.49
N TYR A 217 -56.76 -37.19 11.02
CA TYR A 217 -57.98 -37.35 10.23
C TYR A 217 -58.94 -36.19 10.52
N TYR A 218 -59.46 -35.58 9.48
CA TYR A 218 -60.52 -34.58 9.56
C TYR A 218 -61.79 -35.14 8.93
N GLN A 219 -62.93 -34.97 9.59
CA GLN A 219 -64.22 -35.43 9.11
C GLN A 219 -65.07 -34.23 8.66
N VAL A 220 -65.82 -34.41 7.57
CA VAL A 220 -66.82 -33.44 7.11
C VAL A 220 -68.19 -33.94 7.54
N GLU A 221 -68.84 -33.20 8.44
CA GLU A 221 -70.18 -33.53 8.93
C GLU A 221 -71.22 -32.47 8.53
N HIS A 222 -72.48 -32.89 8.48
CA HIS A 222 -73.62 -32.01 8.23
C HIS A 222 -74.39 -31.81 9.53
N GLU A 223 -74.34 -30.60 10.08
CA GLU A 223 -75.06 -30.23 11.30
C GLU A 223 -75.94 -29.01 11.01
N GLN A 224 -77.25 -29.10 11.28
CA GLN A 224 -78.22 -28.01 11.02
C GLN A 224 -78.23 -27.46 9.57
N GLY A 225 -77.95 -28.33 8.57
CA GLY A 225 -77.93 -27.93 7.16
C GLY A 225 -76.65 -27.22 6.71
N GLN A 226 -75.63 -27.11 7.57
CA GLN A 226 -74.33 -26.51 7.26
C GLN A 226 -73.22 -27.57 7.37
N GLN A 227 -72.36 -27.65 6.35
CA GLN A 227 -71.17 -28.51 6.37
C GLN A 227 -70.09 -27.93 7.29
N ARG A 228 -69.50 -28.77 8.13
CA ARG A 228 -68.44 -28.40 9.10
C ARG A 228 -67.27 -29.38 9.02
N ILE A 229 -66.04 -28.87 9.17
CA ILE A 229 -64.83 -29.68 9.31
C ILE A 229 -64.51 -29.84 10.79
N MET A 230 -64.31 -31.09 11.23
CA MET A 230 -63.95 -31.43 12.61
C MET A 230 -62.71 -32.33 12.65
N LEU A 231 -61.85 -32.11 13.65
CA LEU A 231 -60.71 -32.98 13.92
C LEU A 231 -61.16 -34.23 14.70
N ASP A 232 -60.85 -35.42 14.17
CA ASP A 232 -60.91 -36.65 14.96
C ASP A 232 -59.62 -36.76 15.80
N GLY A 233 -59.67 -36.22 17.01
CA GLY A 233 -58.53 -36.16 17.93
C GLY A 233 -58.01 -37.55 18.33
N ALA A 234 -58.86 -38.58 18.36
CA ALA A 234 -58.49 -39.93 18.75
C ALA A 234 -57.53 -40.61 17.75
N ARG A 235 -57.54 -40.15 16.49
CA ARG A 235 -56.67 -40.65 15.41
C ARG A 235 -55.41 -39.81 15.21
N SER A 236 -55.15 -38.81 16.05
CA SER A 236 -53.98 -37.94 15.92
C SER A 236 -52.71 -38.63 16.38
N LEU A 237 -51.67 -38.64 15.54
CA LEU A 237 -50.40 -39.33 15.77
C LEU A 237 -49.19 -38.40 15.64
N GLY A 238 -48.07 -38.80 16.24
CA GLY A 238 -46.78 -38.11 16.17
C GLY A 238 -46.80 -36.72 16.78
N ILE A 239 -46.14 -35.76 16.12
CA ILE A 239 -46.11 -34.34 16.54
C ILE A 239 -47.50 -33.68 16.53
N MET A 240 -48.49 -34.32 15.93
CA MET A 240 -49.85 -33.81 15.81
C MET A 240 -50.80 -34.31 16.92
N ARG A 241 -50.33 -35.07 17.92
CA ARG A 241 -51.16 -35.57 19.04
C ARG A 241 -51.90 -34.46 19.80
N THR A 242 -51.28 -33.29 19.97
CA THR A 242 -51.88 -32.18 20.73
C THR A 242 -52.93 -31.44 19.92
N ALA A 243 -54.21 -31.72 20.18
CA ALA A 243 -55.35 -31.19 19.41
C ALA A 243 -55.52 -29.66 19.50
N THR A 244 -55.12 -29.02 20.61
CA THR A 244 -55.37 -27.59 20.89
C THR A 244 -54.69 -26.62 19.92
N ALA A 245 -53.63 -27.06 19.22
CA ALA A 245 -52.92 -26.26 18.23
C ALA A 245 -53.58 -26.24 16.83
N SER A 246 -54.68 -26.98 16.62
CA SER A 246 -55.38 -27.05 15.34
C SER A 246 -56.46 -25.97 15.20
N ARG A 247 -56.54 -25.29 14.04
CA ARG A 247 -57.70 -24.44 13.68
C ARG A 247 -59.03 -25.21 13.74
N TYR A 248 -58.99 -26.52 13.48
CA TYR A 248 -60.14 -27.42 13.50
C TYR A 248 -60.29 -28.17 14.84
N ALA A 249 -59.63 -27.72 15.91
CA ALA A 249 -59.85 -28.24 17.27
C ALA A 249 -61.29 -28.01 17.75
N ARG A 250 -61.95 -27.00 17.19
CA ARG A 250 -63.39 -26.78 17.25
C ARG A 250 -63.99 -27.01 15.85
N PRO A 251 -65.26 -27.42 15.75
CA PRO A 251 -65.93 -27.54 14.46
C PRO A 251 -65.91 -26.22 13.69
N VAL A 252 -65.40 -26.22 12.45
CA VAL A 252 -65.33 -25.02 11.61
C VAL A 252 -66.33 -25.14 10.46
N PRO A 253 -67.36 -24.27 10.37
CA PRO A 253 -68.26 -24.22 9.22
C PRO A 253 -67.53 -23.87 7.92
N LEU A 254 -67.93 -24.48 6.80
CA LEU A 254 -67.30 -24.21 5.49
C LEU A 254 -67.39 -22.75 5.05
N GLY A 255 -68.42 -22.01 5.49
CA GLY A 255 -68.59 -20.59 5.19
C GLY A 255 -67.57 -19.67 5.88
N GLU A 256 -66.86 -20.17 6.90
CA GLU A 256 -65.79 -19.44 7.59
C GLU A 256 -64.40 -19.69 6.98
N LEU A 257 -64.31 -20.59 6.00
CA LEU A 257 -63.10 -20.76 5.20
C LEU A 257 -63.10 -19.71 4.08
N ASP A 258 -61.93 -19.12 3.83
CA ASP A 258 -61.79 -18.30 2.63
C ASP A 258 -61.95 -19.15 1.36
N GLU A 259 -62.24 -18.48 0.24
CA GLU A 259 -62.53 -19.15 -1.02
C GLU A 259 -61.35 -20.01 -1.50
N ALA A 260 -60.12 -19.58 -1.25
CA ALA A 260 -58.89 -20.29 -1.59
C ALA A 260 -58.80 -21.65 -0.87
N HIS A 261 -58.90 -21.67 0.45
CA HIS A 261 -58.85 -22.89 1.25
C HIS A 261 -60.02 -23.83 0.93
N ARG A 262 -61.21 -23.28 0.65
CA ARG A 262 -62.36 -24.09 0.22
C ARG A 262 -62.10 -24.78 -1.11
N LYS A 263 -61.57 -24.06 -2.12
CA LYS A 263 -61.18 -24.66 -3.40
C LYS A 263 -60.09 -25.73 -3.22
N LEU A 264 -59.07 -25.46 -2.40
CA LEU A 264 -57.99 -26.42 -2.16
C LEU A 264 -58.50 -27.76 -1.65
N LEU A 265 -59.38 -27.73 -0.64
CA LEU A 265 -59.87 -28.92 0.04
C LEU A 265 -60.97 -29.63 -0.77
N PHE A 266 -61.85 -28.91 -1.45
CA PHE A 266 -63.06 -29.48 -2.06
C PHE A 266 -63.05 -29.56 -3.59
N GLU A 267 -62.11 -28.93 -4.30
CA GLU A 267 -62.02 -28.94 -5.77
C GLU A 267 -60.66 -29.45 -6.28
N GLY A 268 -60.62 -30.20 -7.39
CA GLY A 268 -59.37 -30.70 -8.01
C GLY A 268 -58.93 -32.11 -7.57
N SER A 269 -57.63 -32.42 -7.72
CA SER A 269 -57.10 -33.78 -7.54
C SER A 269 -57.23 -34.32 -6.10
N PRO A 270 -57.57 -35.61 -5.89
CA PRO A 270 -57.70 -36.20 -4.56
C PRO A 270 -56.43 -36.11 -3.70
N LEU A 271 -55.24 -35.98 -4.30
CA LEU A 271 -53.97 -35.80 -3.61
C LEU A 271 -53.54 -34.33 -3.63
N ILE A 272 -53.21 -33.81 -2.45
CA ILE A 272 -52.65 -32.48 -2.25
C ILE A 272 -51.27 -32.67 -1.61
N VAL A 273 -50.23 -32.25 -2.32
CA VAL A 273 -48.86 -32.16 -1.78
C VAL A 273 -48.49 -30.69 -1.68
N ALA A 274 -48.26 -30.19 -0.48
CA ALA A 274 -47.94 -28.79 -0.19
C ALA A 274 -46.79 -28.67 0.82
N LYS A 275 -46.37 -27.44 1.12
CA LYS A 275 -45.47 -27.14 2.23
C LYS A 275 -46.24 -26.43 3.33
N THR A 276 -45.96 -26.75 4.59
CA THR A 276 -46.49 -26.01 5.74
C THR A 276 -45.73 -24.70 5.93
N HIS A 277 -46.37 -23.72 6.56
CA HIS A 277 -45.66 -22.50 7.01
C HIS A 277 -44.75 -22.77 8.21
N ALA A 278 -45.05 -23.81 9.01
CA ALA A 278 -44.21 -24.23 10.12
C ALA A 278 -43.05 -25.12 9.62
N GLU A 279 -41.88 -24.97 10.23
CA GLU A 279 -40.74 -25.86 9.99
C GLU A 279 -40.78 -27.09 10.88
N SER A 280 -40.17 -28.18 10.43
CA SER A 280 -39.92 -29.34 11.29
C SER A 280 -38.90 -28.99 12.35
N GLU A 281 -39.21 -29.39 13.59
CA GLU A 281 -38.24 -29.36 14.68
C GLU A 281 -37.49 -30.69 14.84
N VAL A 282 -37.99 -31.74 14.17
CA VAL A 282 -37.43 -33.09 14.18
C VAL A 282 -36.57 -33.30 12.93
N HIS A 283 -35.39 -33.90 13.10
CA HIS A 283 -34.39 -34.22 12.09
C HIS A 283 -33.72 -33.01 11.41
N ARG A 284 -34.46 -32.15 10.69
CA ARG A 284 -33.89 -30.96 10.03
C ARG A 284 -34.85 -29.78 10.03
N ARG A 285 -34.32 -28.55 10.12
CA ARG A 285 -35.10 -27.31 10.03
C ARG A 285 -35.43 -27.02 8.57
N ALA A 286 -36.66 -27.38 8.18
CA ALA A 286 -37.21 -27.11 6.87
C ALA A 286 -38.74 -27.09 6.95
N ALA A 287 -39.39 -26.32 6.08
CA ALA A 287 -40.84 -26.38 5.90
C ALA A 287 -41.28 -27.83 5.65
N MET A 288 -42.23 -28.32 6.47
CA MET A 288 -42.70 -29.70 6.37
C MET A 288 -43.51 -29.90 5.10
N ASP A 289 -43.41 -31.10 4.56
CA ASP A 289 -44.25 -31.59 3.47
C ASP A 289 -45.61 -32.00 4.03
N ASP A 290 -46.67 -31.42 3.47
CA ASP A 290 -48.07 -31.70 3.79
C ASP A 290 -48.67 -32.57 2.68
N ILE A 291 -49.01 -33.80 3.04
CA ILE A 291 -49.60 -34.79 2.14
C ILE A 291 -51.02 -35.04 2.61
N THR A 292 -51.98 -34.38 1.96
CA THR A 292 -53.40 -34.48 2.26
C THR A 292 -54.13 -35.26 1.18
N LEU A 293 -54.88 -36.27 1.59
CA LEU A 293 -55.75 -37.08 0.74
C LEU A 293 -57.21 -36.80 1.07
N ARG A 294 -58.00 -36.54 0.04
CA ARG A 294 -59.45 -36.37 0.18
C ARG A 294 -60.13 -37.72 0.20
N ARG A 295 -61.01 -37.92 1.16
CA ARG A 295 -61.95 -39.04 1.20
C ARG A 295 -63.26 -38.60 0.57
N VAL A 296 -63.71 -39.35 -0.43
CA VAL A 296 -65.00 -39.14 -1.09
C VAL A 296 -65.91 -40.33 -0.85
N ASP A 297 -67.22 -40.09 -0.81
CA ASP A 297 -68.22 -41.14 -0.82
C ASP A 297 -68.48 -41.68 -2.25
N GLN A 298 -69.43 -42.62 -2.38
CA GLN A 298 -69.80 -43.22 -3.66
C GLN A 298 -70.40 -42.22 -4.67
N SER A 299 -70.87 -41.06 -4.21
CA SER A 299 -71.40 -39.98 -5.04
C SER A 299 -70.33 -38.97 -5.47
N GLY A 300 -69.10 -39.11 -4.96
CA GLY A 300 -67.98 -38.21 -5.21
C GLY A 300 -67.94 -37.00 -4.27
N GLN A 301 -68.77 -36.95 -3.22
CA GLN A 301 -68.76 -35.87 -2.24
C GLN A 301 -67.65 -36.10 -1.19
N VAL A 302 -66.93 -35.05 -0.83
CA VAL A 302 -65.84 -35.12 0.16
C VAL A 302 -66.41 -35.31 1.57
N ILE A 303 -66.04 -36.41 2.21
CA ILE A 303 -66.47 -36.81 3.57
C ILE A 303 -65.37 -36.67 4.62
N GLY A 304 -64.11 -36.44 4.22
CA GLY A 304 -63.00 -36.28 5.14
C GLY A 304 -61.64 -36.11 4.48
N PHE A 305 -60.61 -35.96 5.29
CA PHE A 305 -59.23 -35.74 4.87
C PHE A 305 -58.25 -36.53 5.73
N ASP A 306 -57.42 -37.35 5.10
CA ASP A 306 -56.23 -37.95 5.73
C ASP A 306 -55.04 -37.02 5.49
N ARG A 307 -54.48 -36.45 6.54
CA ARG A 307 -53.38 -35.49 6.45
C ARG A 307 -52.13 -36.03 7.14
N PHE A 308 -51.07 -36.20 6.38
CA PHE A 308 -49.73 -36.52 6.88
C PHE A 308 -48.84 -35.29 6.78
N ILE A 309 -48.02 -35.06 7.80
CA ILE A 309 -46.94 -34.09 7.75
C ILE A 309 -45.61 -34.78 7.99
N GLY A 310 -44.57 -34.32 7.30
CA GLY A 310 -43.26 -34.94 7.39
C GLY A 310 -42.21 -34.26 6.52
N LEU A 311 -41.18 -35.02 6.16
CA LEU A 311 -40.09 -34.55 5.33
C LEU A 311 -39.74 -35.57 4.25
N PHE A 312 -39.65 -35.14 2.99
CA PHE A 312 -39.02 -35.95 1.95
C PHE A 312 -37.56 -36.26 2.32
N THR A 313 -37.15 -37.53 2.13
CA THR A 313 -35.80 -38.01 2.49
C THR A 313 -34.79 -37.73 1.37
N GLY A 314 -33.51 -38.00 1.62
CA GLY A 314 -32.47 -37.96 0.58
C GLY A 314 -32.82 -38.82 -0.65
N LYS A 315 -33.50 -39.97 -0.46
CA LYS A 315 -33.99 -40.81 -1.56
C LYS A 315 -34.89 -40.01 -2.50
N ALA A 316 -35.89 -39.31 -1.95
CA ALA A 316 -36.86 -38.55 -2.74
C ALA A 316 -36.21 -37.43 -3.57
N TYR A 317 -35.17 -36.78 -3.05
CA TYR A 317 -34.46 -35.74 -3.80
C TYR A 317 -33.49 -36.31 -4.84
N SER A 318 -32.90 -37.48 -4.57
CA SER A 318 -31.96 -38.14 -5.50
C SER A 318 -32.66 -38.87 -6.65
N GLU A 319 -33.91 -39.29 -6.46
CA GLU A 319 -34.67 -40.01 -7.48
C GLU A 319 -35.15 -39.04 -8.58
N GLU A 320 -34.97 -39.43 -9.84
CA GLU A 320 -35.42 -38.63 -10.97
C GLU A 320 -36.95 -38.52 -10.97
N ALA A 321 -37.47 -37.32 -11.25
CA ALA A 321 -38.90 -37.05 -11.16
C ALA A 321 -39.73 -37.94 -12.10
N GLN A 322 -39.16 -38.36 -13.23
CA GLN A 322 -39.79 -39.29 -14.16
C GLN A 322 -40.06 -40.70 -13.60
N HIS A 323 -39.43 -41.08 -12.49
CA HIS A 323 -39.65 -42.38 -11.84
C HIS A 323 -40.58 -42.29 -10.62
N ILE A 324 -40.80 -41.08 -10.09
CA ILE A 324 -41.63 -40.85 -8.92
C ILE A 324 -43.12 -40.94 -9.31
N PRO A 325 -43.94 -41.75 -8.63
CA PRO A 325 -45.37 -41.82 -8.90
C PRO A 325 -46.05 -40.44 -8.80
N VAL A 326 -47.14 -40.24 -9.52
CA VAL A 326 -47.81 -38.95 -9.77
C VAL A 326 -46.99 -38.02 -10.68
N LEU A 327 -45.69 -37.83 -10.43
CA LEU A 327 -44.84 -37.00 -11.29
C LEU A 327 -44.58 -37.64 -12.65
N ARG A 328 -44.38 -38.96 -12.69
CA ARG A 328 -44.23 -39.71 -13.95
C ARG A 328 -45.47 -39.59 -14.85
N SER A 329 -46.67 -39.70 -14.28
CA SER A 329 -47.94 -39.53 -15.02
C SER A 329 -48.09 -38.10 -15.52
N LYS A 330 -47.69 -37.12 -14.70
CA LYS A 330 -47.72 -35.69 -15.08
C LYS A 330 -46.75 -35.38 -16.22
N LEU A 331 -45.57 -36.01 -16.22
CA LEU A 331 -44.61 -35.92 -17.32
C LEU A 331 -45.16 -36.59 -18.58
N GLU A 332 -45.76 -37.78 -18.48
CA GLU A 332 -46.41 -38.44 -19.63
C GLU A 332 -47.50 -37.57 -20.26
N GLU A 333 -48.37 -36.97 -19.45
CA GLU A 333 -49.40 -36.04 -19.92
C GLU A 333 -48.80 -34.81 -20.61
N LEU A 334 -47.71 -34.26 -20.05
CA LEU A 334 -47.01 -33.12 -20.63
C LEU A 334 -46.40 -33.47 -22.00
N LEU A 335 -45.72 -34.61 -22.10
CA LEU A 335 -45.10 -35.09 -23.32
C LEU A 335 -46.14 -35.39 -24.40
N GLN A 336 -47.27 -36.00 -24.02
CA GLN A 336 -48.40 -36.24 -24.93
C GLN A 336 -49.02 -34.93 -25.42
N ALA A 337 -49.20 -33.94 -24.54
CA ALA A 337 -49.80 -32.65 -24.90
C ALA A 337 -48.91 -31.75 -25.77
N GLU A 338 -47.59 -32.02 -25.81
CA GLU A 338 -46.62 -31.39 -26.73
C GLU A 338 -46.32 -32.27 -27.96
N GLY A 339 -46.85 -33.50 -28.03
CA GLY A 339 -46.61 -34.43 -29.15
C GLY A 339 -45.19 -34.99 -29.23
N LEU A 340 -44.43 -34.95 -28.13
CA LEU A 340 -43.02 -35.35 -28.07
C LEU A 340 -42.87 -36.87 -27.96
N ARG A 341 -41.99 -37.46 -28.77
CA ARG A 341 -41.71 -38.90 -28.80
C ARG A 341 -40.29 -39.20 -28.31
N PRO A 342 -40.01 -40.38 -27.70
CA PRO A 342 -38.69 -40.71 -27.13
C PRO A 342 -37.47 -40.54 -28.04
N GLU A 343 -37.68 -40.69 -29.35
CA GLU A 343 -36.66 -40.57 -30.40
C GLU A 343 -36.23 -39.11 -30.65
N MET A 344 -37.04 -38.13 -30.25
CA MET A 344 -36.84 -36.71 -30.54
C MET A 344 -35.82 -36.07 -29.60
N HIS A 345 -35.10 -35.06 -30.09
CA HIS A 345 -34.17 -34.27 -29.29
C HIS A 345 -34.89 -33.53 -28.15
N ASP A 346 -35.98 -32.84 -28.50
CA ASP A 346 -36.80 -32.06 -27.56
C ASP A 346 -37.43 -32.92 -26.45
N TYR A 347 -37.70 -34.21 -26.73
CA TYR A 347 -38.15 -35.15 -25.70
C TYR A 347 -37.08 -35.31 -24.61
N LYS A 348 -35.83 -35.58 -25.00
CA LYS A 348 -34.72 -35.77 -24.05
C LYS A 348 -34.44 -34.50 -23.27
N GLN A 349 -34.46 -33.34 -23.93
CA GLN A 349 -34.27 -32.05 -23.25
C GLN A 349 -35.43 -31.73 -22.29
N THR A 350 -36.68 -32.00 -22.68
CA THR A 350 -37.85 -31.78 -21.81
C THR A 350 -37.80 -32.67 -20.57
N VAL A 351 -37.45 -33.96 -20.74
CA VAL A 351 -37.29 -34.90 -19.62
C VAL A 351 -36.16 -34.46 -18.68
N ALA A 352 -35.00 -34.06 -19.23
CA ALA A 352 -33.87 -33.57 -18.45
C ALA A 352 -34.21 -32.28 -17.69
N ALA A 353 -34.87 -31.33 -18.35
CA ALA A 353 -35.35 -30.09 -17.74
C ALA A 353 -36.35 -30.40 -16.60
N PHE A 354 -37.34 -31.25 -16.84
CA PHE A 354 -38.32 -31.68 -15.84
C PHE A 354 -37.67 -32.34 -14.62
N ASN A 355 -36.70 -33.25 -14.85
CA ASN A 355 -35.98 -33.91 -13.75
C ASN A 355 -35.14 -32.93 -12.92
N SER A 356 -34.69 -31.82 -13.51
CA SER A 356 -33.91 -30.78 -12.83
C SER A 356 -34.73 -29.80 -12.00
N PHE A 357 -36.07 -29.84 -12.07
CA PHE A 357 -36.92 -28.96 -11.27
C PHE A 357 -37.03 -29.48 -9.82
N PRO A 358 -37.21 -28.59 -8.83
CA PRO A 358 -37.49 -29.01 -7.47
C PRO A 358 -38.78 -29.82 -7.43
N LYS A 359 -38.76 -30.95 -6.70
CA LYS A 359 -39.87 -31.91 -6.66
C LYS A 359 -41.15 -31.26 -6.13
N GLU A 360 -41.00 -30.35 -5.17
CA GLU A 360 -42.05 -29.51 -4.60
C GLU A 360 -42.84 -28.74 -5.65
N GLU A 361 -42.12 -28.13 -6.60
CA GLU A 361 -42.73 -27.37 -7.69
C GLU A 361 -43.43 -28.31 -8.67
N LEU A 362 -42.81 -29.44 -8.99
CA LEU A 362 -43.41 -30.45 -9.87
C LEU A 362 -44.70 -31.02 -9.30
N PHE A 363 -44.78 -31.27 -7.99
CA PHE A 363 -46.02 -31.71 -7.36
C PHE A 363 -47.09 -30.61 -7.36
N ARG A 364 -46.71 -29.37 -7.02
CA ARG A 364 -47.64 -28.24 -6.86
C ARG A 364 -48.19 -27.71 -8.19
N ALA A 365 -47.31 -27.44 -9.16
CA ALA A 365 -47.62 -26.61 -10.32
C ALA A 365 -48.65 -27.27 -11.24
N ARG A 366 -49.53 -26.50 -11.86
CA ARG A 366 -50.48 -27.05 -12.85
C ARG A 366 -49.74 -27.43 -14.14
N LEU A 367 -50.33 -28.31 -14.95
CA LEU A 367 -49.70 -28.73 -16.22
C LEU A 367 -49.39 -27.53 -17.13
N SER A 368 -50.28 -26.54 -17.19
CA SER A 368 -50.07 -25.30 -17.96
C SER A 368 -48.92 -24.44 -17.44
N GLU A 369 -48.72 -24.38 -16.12
CA GLU A 369 -47.64 -23.62 -15.48
C GLU A 369 -46.28 -24.28 -15.76
N LEU A 370 -46.21 -25.60 -15.60
CA LEU A 370 -45.01 -26.37 -15.91
C LEU A 370 -44.62 -26.26 -17.39
N ARG A 371 -45.60 -26.31 -18.31
CA ARG A 371 -45.36 -26.10 -19.74
C ARG A 371 -44.73 -24.74 -20.02
N ALA A 372 -45.22 -23.68 -19.39
CA ALA A 372 -44.67 -22.34 -19.57
C ALA A 372 -43.23 -22.21 -19.06
N GLN A 373 -42.92 -22.81 -17.90
CA GLN A 373 -41.58 -22.79 -17.32
C GLN A 373 -40.58 -23.65 -18.10
N LEU A 374 -41.00 -24.83 -18.55
CA LEU A 374 -40.15 -25.70 -19.38
C LEU A 374 -39.81 -25.02 -20.71
N ARG A 375 -40.77 -24.36 -21.36
CA ARG A 375 -40.50 -23.57 -22.58
C ARG A 375 -39.46 -22.47 -22.31
N LEU A 376 -39.57 -21.75 -21.20
CA LEU A 376 -38.56 -20.74 -20.85
C LEU A 376 -37.16 -21.34 -20.72
N VAL A 377 -37.03 -22.54 -20.14
CA VAL A 377 -35.75 -23.24 -20.00
C VAL A 377 -35.21 -23.71 -21.35
N LEU A 378 -36.08 -24.17 -22.25
CA LEU A 378 -35.70 -24.72 -23.57
C LEU A 378 -35.43 -23.61 -24.62
N ASP A 379 -36.11 -22.47 -24.53
CA ASP A 379 -35.99 -21.35 -25.48
C ASP A 379 -34.71 -20.52 -25.27
N LEU A 380 -34.02 -20.71 -24.14
CA LEU A 380 -32.76 -20.03 -23.81
C LEU A 380 -31.59 -20.60 -24.63
N GLN A 381 -31.39 -20.01 -25.82
CA GLN A 381 -30.31 -20.36 -26.75
C GLN A 381 -29.04 -19.51 -26.58
N SER A 382 -29.11 -18.40 -25.83
CA SER A 382 -28.02 -17.41 -25.67
C SER A 382 -27.28 -17.57 -24.34
N GLU A 383 -25.94 -17.61 -24.39
CA GLU A 383 -25.05 -17.72 -23.22
C GLU A 383 -24.95 -16.43 -22.38
N ASP A 384 -25.66 -15.35 -22.74
CA ASP A 384 -25.51 -14.02 -22.09
C ASP A 384 -26.80 -13.46 -21.46
N GLU A 385 -27.95 -14.12 -21.63
CA GLU A 385 -29.25 -13.55 -21.23
C GLU A 385 -29.75 -14.09 -19.89
N VAL A 386 -30.22 -13.18 -19.03
CA VAL A 386 -30.96 -13.53 -17.80
C VAL A 386 -32.45 -13.53 -18.13
N ARG A 387 -33.18 -14.57 -17.72
CA ARG A 387 -34.64 -14.66 -17.90
C ARG A 387 -35.32 -15.05 -16.60
N LEU A 388 -36.53 -14.53 -16.39
CA LEU A 388 -37.34 -14.85 -15.22
C LEU A 388 -38.74 -15.29 -15.60
N SER A 389 -39.30 -16.21 -14.80
CA SER A 389 -40.75 -16.44 -14.74
C SER A 389 -41.24 -16.29 -13.31
N LEU A 390 -42.49 -15.86 -13.17
CA LEU A 390 -43.17 -15.71 -11.90
C LEU A 390 -44.53 -16.40 -11.98
N GLN A 391 -44.79 -17.27 -11.00
CA GLN A 391 -46.06 -17.98 -10.86
C GLN A 391 -46.60 -17.74 -9.45
N SER A 392 -47.85 -17.30 -9.32
CA SER A 392 -48.50 -17.13 -8.02
C SER A 392 -49.53 -18.23 -7.79
N ASP A 393 -49.44 -18.86 -6.63
CA ASP A 393 -50.44 -19.79 -6.13
C ASP A 393 -51.32 -19.05 -5.13
N SER A 394 -52.38 -18.40 -5.62
CA SER A 394 -53.34 -17.67 -4.79
C SER A 394 -54.05 -18.57 -3.78
N VAL A 395 -54.06 -19.89 -4.00
CA VAL A 395 -54.69 -20.86 -3.12
C VAL A 395 -53.80 -21.19 -1.93
N ARG A 396 -52.48 -21.20 -2.12
CA ARG A 396 -51.50 -21.58 -1.10
C ARG A 396 -50.67 -20.41 -0.54
N GLY A 397 -50.90 -19.18 -1.03
CA GLY A 397 -50.19 -17.98 -0.57
C GLY A 397 -48.70 -17.96 -0.90
N HIS A 398 -48.30 -18.63 -1.98
CA HIS A 398 -46.91 -18.73 -2.41
C HIS A 398 -46.69 -18.11 -3.79
N VAL A 399 -45.53 -17.50 -3.99
CA VAL A 399 -45.04 -17.03 -5.28
C VAL A 399 -43.74 -17.76 -5.60
N VAL A 400 -43.70 -18.44 -6.74
CA VAL A 400 -42.50 -19.11 -7.24
C VAL A 400 -41.88 -18.29 -8.35
N VAL A 401 -40.60 -17.99 -8.21
CA VAL A 401 -39.81 -17.24 -9.19
C VAL A 401 -38.66 -18.13 -9.66
N LEU A 402 -38.62 -18.41 -10.97
CA LEU A 402 -37.50 -19.08 -11.62
C LEU A 402 -36.64 -18.02 -12.29
N VAL A 403 -35.37 -17.94 -11.90
CA VAL A 403 -34.34 -17.12 -12.52
C VAL A 403 -33.37 -18.02 -13.26
N ILE A 404 -33.19 -17.80 -14.55
CA ILE A 404 -32.23 -18.52 -15.39
C ILE A 404 -31.17 -17.52 -15.84
N MET A 405 -29.91 -17.88 -15.67
CA MET A 405 -28.78 -17.03 -16.04
C MET A 405 -27.57 -17.86 -16.49
N PRO A 406 -26.61 -17.25 -17.18
CA PRO A 406 -25.35 -17.89 -17.51
C PRO A 406 -24.59 -18.34 -16.25
N ARG A 407 -23.98 -19.51 -16.29
CA ARG A 407 -23.27 -20.08 -15.13
C ARG A 407 -22.11 -19.18 -14.67
N GLN A 408 -21.48 -18.44 -15.58
CA GLN A 408 -20.39 -17.50 -15.26
C GLN A 408 -20.86 -16.26 -14.49
N GLN A 409 -22.14 -15.90 -14.60
CA GLN A 409 -22.75 -14.77 -13.88
C GLN A 409 -23.25 -15.17 -12.48
N PHE A 410 -23.32 -16.48 -12.19
CA PHE A 410 -23.76 -16.98 -10.90
C PHE A 410 -22.64 -16.91 -9.85
N SER A 411 -22.96 -16.34 -8.69
CA SER A 411 -22.18 -16.47 -7.47
C SER A 411 -23.10 -16.57 -6.25
N ALA A 412 -22.57 -17.04 -5.12
CA ALA A 412 -23.32 -17.08 -3.86
C ALA A 412 -23.84 -15.70 -3.46
N GLU A 413 -23.07 -14.64 -3.72
CA GLU A 413 -23.40 -13.24 -3.43
C GLU A 413 -24.51 -12.73 -4.36
N VAL A 414 -24.40 -12.97 -5.68
CA VAL A 414 -25.45 -12.60 -6.65
C VAL A 414 -26.77 -13.26 -6.27
N ARG A 415 -26.75 -14.56 -5.91
CA ARG A 415 -27.94 -15.27 -5.43
C ARG A 415 -28.55 -14.64 -4.18
N MET A 416 -27.74 -14.20 -3.21
CA MET A 416 -28.25 -13.51 -2.01
C MET A 416 -28.86 -12.14 -2.34
N ARG A 417 -28.24 -11.37 -3.24
CA ARG A 417 -28.77 -10.07 -3.70
C ARG A 417 -30.09 -10.23 -4.45
N ILE A 418 -30.19 -11.25 -5.32
CA ILE A 418 -31.44 -11.59 -6.01
C ILE A 418 -32.52 -11.97 -5.00
N GLN A 419 -32.20 -12.84 -4.04
CA GLN A 419 -33.13 -13.21 -2.97
C GLN A 419 -33.66 -11.98 -2.22
N GLN A 420 -32.77 -11.04 -1.85
CA GLN A 420 -33.16 -9.82 -1.16
C GLN A 420 -34.11 -8.97 -2.00
N VAL A 421 -33.79 -8.73 -3.28
CA VAL A 421 -34.68 -7.99 -4.20
C VAL A 421 -36.04 -8.67 -4.32
N LEU A 422 -36.08 -9.99 -4.45
CA LEU A 422 -37.35 -10.74 -4.53
C LEU A 422 -38.18 -10.58 -3.25
N CYS A 423 -37.58 -10.73 -2.07
CA CYS A 423 -38.27 -10.56 -0.78
C CYS A 423 -38.82 -9.13 -0.61
N GLU A 424 -38.03 -8.11 -0.95
CA GLU A 424 -38.42 -6.70 -0.82
C GLU A 424 -39.54 -6.33 -1.80
N ARG A 425 -39.38 -6.67 -3.09
CA ARG A 425 -40.33 -6.29 -4.15
C ARG A 425 -41.65 -7.06 -4.06
N LEU A 426 -41.61 -8.33 -3.66
CA LEU A 426 -42.80 -9.16 -3.49
C LEU A 426 -43.40 -9.06 -2.09
N LYS A 427 -42.75 -8.36 -1.16
CA LYS A 427 -43.13 -8.25 0.26
C LYS A 427 -43.35 -9.62 0.89
N GLY A 428 -42.46 -10.56 0.57
CA GLY A 428 -42.58 -11.97 0.92
C GLY A 428 -41.40 -12.48 1.75
N THR A 429 -41.64 -13.57 2.48
CA THR A 429 -40.59 -14.30 3.19
C THR A 429 -40.16 -15.52 2.37
N LEU A 430 -38.85 -15.78 2.29
CA LEU A 430 -38.35 -16.96 1.58
C LEU A 430 -38.80 -18.24 2.32
N VAL A 431 -39.42 -19.18 1.61
CA VAL A 431 -39.74 -20.52 2.11
C VAL A 431 -38.58 -21.47 1.81
N TYR A 432 -38.13 -21.49 0.55
CA TYR A 432 -36.95 -22.23 0.13
C TYR A 432 -36.37 -21.63 -1.15
N TYR A 433 -35.10 -21.95 -1.42
CA TYR A 433 -34.51 -21.79 -2.74
C TYR A 433 -33.90 -23.12 -3.19
N TYR A 434 -33.84 -23.32 -4.50
CA TYR A 434 -33.20 -24.47 -5.11
C TYR A 434 -32.32 -24.02 -6.28
N LEU A 435 -31.10 -24.56 -6.33
CA LEU A 435 -30.14 -24.30 -7.41
C LEU A 435 -29.96 -25.57 -8.24
N ALA A 436 -30.27 -25.47 -9.53
CA ALA A 436 -29.89 -26.45 -10.53
C ALA A 436 -28.78 -25.87 -11.41
N LEU A 437 -27.62 -26.50 -11.40
CA LEU A 437 -26.55 -26.25 -12.38
C LEU A 437 -26.73 -27.26 -13.51
N GLY A 438 -27.22 -26.78 -14.67
CA GLY A 438 -27.42 -27.64 -15.84
C GLY A 438 -26.11 -28.01 -16.52
N MET A 439 -26.16 -29.05 -17.37
CA MET A 439 -25.07 -29.36 -18.31
C MET A 439 -24.95 -28.28 -19.41
N ASP A 440 -26.00 -27.47 -19.59
CA ASP A 440 -26.15 -26.47 -20.66
C ASP A 440 -25.58 -25.08 -20.29
N TYR A 441 -24.50 -25.03 -19.51
CA TYR A 441 -23.82 -23.79 -19.10
C TYR A 441 -24.69 -22.71 -18.40
N THR A 442 -25.88 -23.06 -17.90
CA THR A 442 -26.79 -22.16 -17.18
C THR A 442 -26.90 -22.51 -15.69
N ALA A 443 -27.12 -21.49 -14.87
CA ALA A 443 -27.56 -21.61 -13.49
C ALA A 443 -29.06 -21.28 -13.39
N ARG A 444 -29.83 -22.19 -12.80
CA ARG A 444 -31.27 -22.04 -12.58
C ARG A 444 -31.56 -21.94 -11.09
N LEU A 445 -32.12 -20.82 -10.68
CA LEU A 445 -32.49 -20.52 -9.30
C LEU A 445 -34.00 -20.50 -9.18
N HIS A 446 -34.55 -21.44 -8.42
CA HIS A 446 -35.96 -21.45 -8.07
C HIS A 446 -36.11 -20.86 -6.66
N PHE A 447 -36.90 -19.80 -6.52
CA PHE A 447 -37.24 -19.19 -5.24
C PHE A 447 -38.73 -19.39 -4.97
N CYS A 448 -39.08 -19.92 -3.81
CA CYS A 448 -40.46 -19.96 -3.34
C CYS A 448 -40.60 -18.99 -2.16
N LEU A 449 -41.48 -18.00 -2.31
CA LEU A 449 -41.76 -16.99 -1.28
C LEU A 449 -43.19 -17.13 -0.77
N ALA A 450 -43.40 -16.96 0.53
CA ALA A 450 -44.72 -16.74 1.12
C ALA A 450 -45.10 -15.27 0.92
N ALA A 451 -46.01 -15.04 -0.03
CA ALA A 451 -46.39 -13.71 -0.49
C ALA A 451 -47.79 -13.75 -1.13
N GLN A 452 -48.48 -12.62 -1.08
CA GLN A 452 -49.71 -12.44 -1.86
C GLN A 452 -49.41 -12.38 -3.37
N PRO A 453 -50.38 -12.71 -4.24
CA PRO A 453 -50.21 -12.56 -5.68
C PRO A 453 -49.79 -11.13 -6.03
N PRO A 454 -48.69 -10.94 -6.78
CA PRO A 454 -48.18 -9.61 -7.03
C PRO A 454 -49.01 -8.86 -8.07
N GLN A 455 -48.83 -7.54 -8.13
CA GLN A 455 -49.50 -6.70 -9.12
C GLN A 455 -48.99 -6.98 -10.56
N PRO A 456 -49.83 -6.79 -11.59
CA PRO A 456 -49.41 -6.87 -12.98
C PRO A 456 -48.21 -5.93 -13.27
N GLY A 457 -47.23 -6.41 -14.03
CA GLY A 457 -46.04 -5.63 -14.42
C GLY A 457 -44.82 -5.76 -13.51
N ILE A 458 -44.94 -6.38 -12.32
CA ILE A 458 -43.80 -6.58 -11.42
C ILE A 458 -42.68 -7.40 -12.08
N LEU A 459 -43.03 -8.36 -12.96
CA LEU A 459 -42.09 -9.25 -13.61
C LEU A 459 -41.08 -8.47 -14.46
N SER A 460 -41.52 -7.45 -15.19
CA SER A 460 -40.64 -6.62 -16.04
C SER A 460 -39.66 -5.79 -15.21
N LEU A 461 -40.11 -5.31 -14.05
CA LEU A 461 -39.25 -4.59 -13.10
C LEU A 461 -38.19 -5.53 -12.50
N LEU A 462 -38.62 -6.70 -12.01
CA LEU A 462 -37.73 -7.73 -11.48
C LEU A 462 -36.73 -8.20 -12.55
N GLN A 463 -37.18 -8.36 -13.79
CA GLN A 463 -36.33 -8.72 -14.92
C GLN A 463 -35.21 -7.70 -15.13
N THR A 464 -35.52 -6.40 -15.09
CA THR A 464 -34.52 -5.35 -15.26
C THR A 464 -33.53 -5.32 -14.09
N GLU A 465 -34.03 -5.32 -12.85
CA GLU A 465 -33.20 -5.27 -11.65
C GLU A 465 -32.28 -6.49 -11.52
N ILE A 466 -32.81 -7.70 -11.71
CA ILE A 466 -32.05 -8.94 -11.58
C ILE A 466 -31.04 -9.11 -12.72
N THR A 467 -31.39 -8.68 -13.95
CA THR A 467 -30.41 -8.65 -15.06
C THR A 467 -29.23 -7.74 -14.70
N ASN A 468 -29.49 -6.55 -14.14
CA ASN A 468 -28.43 -5.64 -13.70
C ASN A 468 -27.57 -6.22 -12.57
N LEU A 469 -28.16 -6.99 -11.64
CA LEU A 469 -27.43 -7.67 -10.57
C LEU A 469 -26.50 -8.77 -11.08
N ALA A 470 -26.85 -9.43 -12.18
CA ALA A 470 -26.10 -10.54 -12.76
C ALA A 470 -24.93 -10.08 -13.67
N ARG A 471 -24.84 -8.78 -13.97
CA ARG A 471 -23.79 -8.26 -14.86
C ARG A 471 -22.41 -8.42 -14.22
N SER A 472 -21.49 -9.01 -14.97
CA SER A 472 -20.09 -9.11 -14.56
C SER A 472 -19.41 -7.75 -14.57
N TRP A 473 -18.39 -7.59 -13.73
CA TRP A 473 -17.51 -6.42 -13.73
C TRP A 473 -16.95 -6.12 -15.13
N ASP A 474 -16.53 -7.18 -15.83
CA ASP A 474 -16.01 -7.10 -17.20
C ASP A 474 -17.06 -6.59 -18.20
N SER A 475 -18.33 -7.01 -18.08
CA SER A 475 -19.43 -6.52 -18.93
C SER A 475 -19.71 -5.03 -18.69
N LEU A 476 -19.74 -4.62 -17.41
CA LEU A 476 -19.93 -3.23 -17.02
C LEU A 476 -18.77 -2.35 -17.51
N LEU A 477 -17.52 -2.82 -17.41
CA LEU A 477 -16.37 -2.09 -17.93
C LEU A 477 -16.44 -1.90 -19.45
N ARG A 478 -16.80 -2.95 -20.21
CA ARG A 478 -16.97 -2.86 -21.67
C ARG A 478 -18.01 -1.83 -22.08
N GLU A 479 -19.15 -1.83 -21.39
CA GLU A 479 -20.20 -0.83 -21.63
C GLU A 479 -19.70 0.57 -21.26
N GLY A 480 -19.11 0.74 -20.08
CA GLY A 480 -18.59 2.03 -19.62
C GLY A 480 -17.56 2.63 -20.58
N LEU A 481 -16.66 1.81 -21.13
CA LEU A 481 -15.70 2.22 -22.16
C LEU A 481 -16.39 2.63 -23.47
N THR A 482 -17.43 1.88 -23.88
CA THR A 482 -18.22 2.17 -25.08
C THR A 482 -19.00 3.49 -24.93
N VAL A 483 -19.59 3.73 -23.76
CA VAL A 483 -20.32 4.97 -23.46
C VAL A 483 -19.37 6.17 -23.42
N ARG A 484 -18.19 6.04 -22.82
CA ARG A 484 -17.23 7.15 -22.65
C ARG A 484 -16.45 7.49 -23.92
N TYR A 485 -16.14 6.50 -24.76
CA TYR A 485 -15.23 6.68 -25.91
C TYR A 485 -15.86 6.35 -27.27
N GLY A 486 -17.13 5.95 -27.32
CA GLY A 486 -17.79 5.45 -28.53
C GLY A 486 -17.47 3.97 -28.82
N TYR A 487 -18.21 3.37 -29.76
CA TYR A 487 -18.14 1.92 -30.03
C TYR A 487 -16.74 1.44 -30.44
N GLU A 488 -16.15 2.03 -31.49
CA GLU A 488 -14.85 1.54 -32.02
C GLU A 488 -13.71 1.66 -31.01
N ARG A 489 -13.53 2.85 -30.42
CA ARG A 489 -12.46 3.09 -29.44
C ARG A 489 -12.73 2.39 -28.12
N GLY A 490 -13.97 2.36 -27.66
CA GLY A 490 -14.37 1.66 -26.43
C GLY A 490 -14.14 0.16 -26.54
N HIS A 491 -14.46 -0.45 -27.69
CA HIS A 491 -14.20 -1.87 -27.93
C HIS A 491 -12.69 -2.18 -27.94
N ALA A 492 -11.87 -1.37 -28.63
CA ALA A 492 -10.43 -1.54 -28.65
C ALA A 492 -9.79 -1.41 -27.26
N LEU A 493 -10.25 -0.44 -26.45
CA LEU A 493 -9.85 -0.31 -25.05
C LEU A 493 -10.28 -1.53 -24.23
N ALA A 494 -11.50 -2.02 -24.41
CA ALA A 494 -12.00 -3.19 -23.69
C ALA A 494 -11.18 -4.46 -23.95
N VAL A 495 -10.82 -4.72 -25.21
CA VAL A 495 -9.98 -5.87 -25.59
C VAL A 495 -8.64 -5.83 -24.85
N ARG A 496 -8.05 -4.65 -24.70
CA ARG A 496 -6.76 -4.43 -24.03
C ARG A 496 -6.86 -4.44 -22.50
N TRP A 497 -7.87 -3.80 -21.93
CA TRP A 497 -7.94 -3.52 -20.50
C TRP A 497 -8.66 -4.56 -19.67
N VAL A 498 -9.72 -5.20 -20.18
CA VAL A 498 -10.43 -6.26 -19.44
C VAL A 498 -9.48 -7.38 -18.98
N PRO A 499 -8.58 -7.93 -19.83
CA PRO A 499 -7.63 -8.96 -19.37
C PRO A 499 -6.50 -8.40 -18.48
N ALA A 500 -6.21 -7.10 -18.54
CA ALA A 500 -5.11 -6.47 -17.81
C ALA A 500 -5.35 -6.37 -16.29
N PHE A 501 -6.60 -6.31 -15.85
CA PHE A 501 -6.95 -6.18 -14.43
C PHE A 501 -6.89 -7.51 -13.67
N THR A 502 -6.21 -7.49 -12.53
CA THR A 502 -6.11 -8.65 -11.63
C THR A 502 -7.45 -8.94 -10.92
N PRO A 503 -7.70 -10.19 -10.49
CA PRO A 503 -8.89 -10.52 -9.68
C PRO A 503 -9.00 -9.68 -8.40
N LYS A 504 -7.88 -9.38 -7.73
CA LYS A 504 -7.84 -8.52 -6.55
C LYS A 504 -8.42 -7.15 -6.87
N TYR A 505 -7.94 -6.51 -7.93
CA TYR A 505 -8.40 -5.18 -8.35
C TYR A 505 -9.91 -5.16 -8.65
N ARG A 506 -10.41 -6.16 -9.39
CA ARG A 506 -11.84 -6.26 -9.75
C ARG A 506 -12.75 -6.42 -8.53
N SER A 507 -12.26 -7.05 -7.47
CA SER A 507 -13.02 -7.25 -6.22
C SER A 507 -13.10 -6.01 -5.34
N THR A 508 -12.17 -5.07 -5.47
CA THR A 508 -12.05 -3.89 -4.59
C THR A 508 -12.39 -2.57 -5.28
N THR A 509 -12.48 -2.55 -6.62
CA THR A 509 -12.59 -1.32 -7.40
C THR A 509 -13.86 -1.27 -8.24
N SER A 510 -14.62 -0.18 -8.15
CA SER A 510 -15.79 0.05 -9.00
C SER A 510 -15.38 0.30 -10.46
N VAL A 511 -16.32 0.06 -11.37
CA VAL A 511 -16.09 0.27 -12.81
C VAL A 511 -15.84 1.73 -13.12
N GLU A 512 -16.54 2.66 -12.48
CA GLU A 512 -16.31 4.10 -12.63
C GLU A 512 -14.87 4.50 -12.25
N MET A 513 -14.34 3.95 -11.17
CA MET A 513 -12.94 4.19 -10.78
C MET A 513 -11.98 3.56 -11.79
N ALA A 514 -12.27 2.35 -12.27
CA ALA A 514 -11.46 1.69 -13.28
C ALA A 514 -11.42 2.45 -14.61
N LEU A 515 -12.54 3.06 -15.05
CA LEU A 515 -12.56 3.94 -16.21
C LEU A 515 -11.63 5.16 -16.04
N GLY A 516 -11.59 5.74 -14.83
CA GLY A 516 -10.67 6.81 -14.48
C GLY A 516 -9.21 6.36 -14.48
N ASP A 517 -8.91 5.17 -13.94
CA ASP A 517 -7.56 4.61 -13.94
C ASP A 517 -7.06 4.33 -15.36
N ILE A 518 -7.92 3.79 -16.24
CA ILE A 518 -7.62 3.60 -17.66
C ILE A 518 -7.26 4.93 -18.32
N GLU A 519 -8.02 5.98 -18.07
CA GLU A 519 -7.76 7.30 -18.65
C GLU A 519 -6.38 7.85 -18.23
N GLN A 520 -6.04 7.73 -16.95
CA GLN A 520 -4.74 8.17 -16.44
C GLN A 520 -3.59 7.37 -17.04
N ILE A 521 -3.72 6.05 -17.12
CA ILE A 521 -2.66 5.20 -17.64
C ILE A 521 -2.52 5.39 -19.16
N GLU A 522 -3.61 5.52 -19.92
CA GLU A 522 -3.55 5.83 -21.36
C GLU A 522 -2.86 7.17 -21.62
N HIS A 523 -3.07 8.18 -20.78
CA HIS A 523 -2.35 9.45 -20.86
C HIS A 523 -0.85 9.27 -20.56
N LEU A 524 -0.50 8.51 -19.52
CA LEU A 524 0.90 8.22 -19.20
C LEU A 524 1.61 7.43 -20.29
N LEU A 525 0.95 6.48 -20.96
CA LEU A 525 1.52 5.72 -22.06
C LEU A 525 1.93 6.61 -23.25
N GLN A 526 1.35 7.81 -23.40
CA GLN A 526 1.67 8.76 -24.46
C GLN A 526 2.84 9.68 -24.05
N ASP A 527 2.71 10.36 -22.92
CA ASP A 527 3.55 11.53 -22.60
C ASP A 527 4.19 11.49 -21.21
N GLY A 528 4.14 10.37 -20.49
CA GLY A 528 4.57 10.32 -19.09
C GLY A 528 5.10 8.98 -18.59
N ARG A 529 5.51 8.98 -17.32
CA ARG A 529 5.89 7.75 -16.60
C ARG A 529 5.28 7.65 -15.22
N PHE A 530 4.93 8.77 -14.60
CA PHE A 530 4.39 8.82 -13.25
C PHE A 530 3.29 9.90 -13.15
N SER A 531 2.20 9.58 -12.45
CA SER A 531 1.13 10.52 -12.11
C SER A 531 0.63 10.24 -10.69
N ALA A 532 0.05 11.25 -10.06
CA ALA A 532 -0.56 11.16 -8.74
C ALA A 532 -1.94 11.81 -8.77
N LEU A 533 -2.93 11.18 -8.14
CA LEU A 533 -4.29 11.71 -7.99
C LEU A 533 -4.80 11.52 -6.57
N ILE A 534 -5.23 12.62 -5.96
CA ILE A 534 -6.03 12.59 -4.73
C ILE A 534 -7.52 12.56 -5.11
N GLY A 535 -8.25 11.56 -4.61
CA GLY A 535 -9.66 11.33 -4.89
C GLY A 535 -10.41 10.80 -3.66
N GLY A 536 -11.70 11.15 -3.57
CA GLY A 536 -12.50 10.96 -2.36
C GLY A 536 -12.94 9.51 -2.12
N ALA A 537 -12.45 8.94 -1.02
CA ALA A 537 -13.22 8.02 -0.22
C ALA A 537 -14.62 8.63 0.05
N GLY A 538 -15.67 7.80 0.02
CA GLY A 538 -17.06 8.27 0.14
C GLY A 538 -17.25 9.24 1.31
N ALA A 539 -18.19 10.18 1.22
CA ALA A 539 -18.34 11.32 2.17
C ALA A 539 -18.44 10.94 3.67
N LYS A 540 -18.65 9.66 3.99
CA LYS A 540 -18.72 9.12 5.35
C LYS A 540 -17.36 8.70 5.93
N GLU A 541 -16.30 8.65 5.13
CA GLU A 541 -14.98 8.17 5.58
C GLU A 541 -14.06 9.33 5.97
N ASN A 542 -13.31 9.14 7.06
CA ASN A 542 -12.38 10.14 7.61
C ASN A 542 -10.97 10.02 7.03
N PHE A 543 -10.80 9.66 5.75
CA PHE A 543 -9.51 9.61 5.07
C PHE A 543 -9.68 10.03 3.61
N SER A 544 -8.57 10.33 2.93
CA SER A 544 -8.52 10.59 1.49
C SER A 544 -7.84 9.42 0.79
N GLU A 545 -8.13 9.20 -0.48
CA GLU A 545 -7.44 8.19 -1.28
C GLU A 545 -6.42 8.89 -2.20
N LEU A 546 -5.18 8.42 -2.18
CA LEU A 546 -4.12 8.85 -3.09
C LEU A 546 -3.77 7.69 -4.01
N ARG A 547 -3.90 7.91 -5.32
CA ARG A 547 -3.55 6.94 -6.36
C ARG A 547 -2.28 7.40 -7.05
N LEU A 548 -1.28 6.52 -7.07
CA LEU A 548 -0.03 6.71 -7.80
C LEU A 548 -0.01 5.74 -8.98
N TYR A 549 0.25 6.28 -10.17
CA TYR A 549 0.30 5.55 -11.43
C TYR A 549 1.72 5.58 -11.95
N GLU A 550 2.29 4.43 -12.30
CA GLU A 550 3.64 4.34 -12.85
C GLU A 550 3.76 3.34 -14.00
N ILE A 551 4.44 3.74 -15.07
CA ILE A 551 4.74 2.86 -16.21
C ILE A 551 6.10 2.20 -16.01
N GLY A 552 6.15 0.86 -16.03
CA GLY A 552 7.39 0.09 -15.90
C GLY A 552 7.54 -0.57 -14.54
N GLU A 553 8.62 -0.26 -13.83
CA GLU A 553 8.93 -0.85 -12.53
C GLU A 553 8.14 -0.18 -11.40
N ALA A 554 7.64 -0.97 -10.46
CA ALA A 554 6.88 -0.46 -9.32
C ALA A 554 7.80 0.26 -8.32
N PRO A 555 7.41 1.44 -7.80
CA PRO A 555 8.14 2.10 -6.73
C PRO A 555 8.15 1.24 -5.47
N LEU A 556 9.30 1.21 -4.79
CA LEU A 556 9.41 0.60 -3.48
C LEU A 556 8.71 1.47 -2.44
N LEU A 557 7.98 0.83 -1.52
CA LEU A 557 7.32 1.53 -0.43
C LEU A 557 8.31 2.32 0.44
N SER A 558 9.52 1.79 0.63
CA SER A 558 10.60 2.47 1.35
C SER A 558 11.05 3.78 0.71
N GLU A 559 10.79 3.98 -0.58
CA GLU A 559 11.09 5.22 -1.31
C GLU A 559 9.92 6.21 -1.22
N LEU A 560 8.67 5.72 -1.27
CA LEU A 560 7.49 6.57 -1.30
C LEU A 560 7.09 7.12 0.07
N ILE A 561 7.18 6.31 1.13
CA ILE A 561 6.74 6.74 2.47
C ILE A 561 7.50 7.98 2.95
N PRO A 562 8.83 8.09 2.83
CA PRO A 562 9.55 9.32 3.20
C PRO A 562 9.07 10.56 2.42
N ILE A 563 8.83 10.43 1.11
CA ILE A 563 8.33 11.52 0.27
C ILE A 563 6.97 12.01 0.80
N LEU A 564 6.03 11.09 1.03
CA LEU A 564 4.70 11.44 1.54
C LEU A 564 4.79 12.09 2.94
N GLN A 565 5.67 11.61 3.82
CA GLN A 565 5.90 12.21 5.13
C GLN A 565 6.47 13.63 5.04
N ASN A 566 7.36 13.90 4.07
CA ASN A 566 7.90 15.23 3.82
C ASN A 566 6.83 16.23 3.38
N PHE A 567 5.75 15.77 2.72
CA PHE A 567 4.55 16.56 2.42
C PHE A 567 3.56 16.68 3.58
N GLY A 568 3.86 16.09 4.75
CA GLY A 568 2.94 16.07 5.89
C GLY A 568 1.77 15.10 5.74
N ILE A 569 1.94 14.05 4.92
CA ILE A 569 0.93 13.03 4.64
C ILE A 569 1.24 11.77 5.47
N SER A 570 0.24 11.30 6.21
CA SER A 570 0.28 10.05 6.97
C SER A 570 -0.47 8.96 6.21
N VAL A 571 0.19 7.81 6.03
CA VAL A 571 -0.38 6.63 5.34
C VAL A 571 -1.03 5.70 6.36
N ILE A 572 -2.27 5.28 6.09
CA ILE A 572 -3.06 4.35 6.91
C ILE A 572 -2.94 2.93 6.36
N SER A 573 -3.14 2.76 5.06
CA SER A 573 -3.06 1.47 4.38
C SER A 573 -2.70 1.68 2.90
N GLU A 574 -2.20 0.62 2.28
CA GLU A 574 -1.82 0.58 0.87
C GLU A 574 -2.47 -0.64 0.19
N ASP A 575 -2.89 -0.45 -1.06
CA ASP A 575 -3.15 -1.52 -2.02
C ASP A 575 -2.35 -1.29 -3.30
N ALA A 576 -1.50 -2.25 -3.67
CA ALA A 576 -0.74 -2.23 -4.91
C ALA A 576 -1.30 -3.23 -5.93
N TYR A 577 -1.31 -2.82 -7.20
CA TYR A 577 -1.80 -3.59 -8.34
C TYR A 577 -0.81 -3.46 -9.50
N GLU A 578 -0.33 -4.61 -10.00
CA GLU A 578 0.37 -4.69 -11.28
C GLU A 578 -0.64 -5.00 -12.39
N LEU A 579 -0.79 -4.09 -13.35
CA LEU A 579 -1.65 -4.22 -14.52
C LEU A 579 -0.79 -4.57 -15.73
N ARG A 580 -1.11 -5.68 -16.40
CA ARG A 580 -0.33 -6.19 -17.53
C ARG A 580 -1.02 -5.86 -18.83
N LEU A 581 -0.39 -4.99 -19.62
CA LEU A 581 -0.90 -4.51 -20.89
C LEU A 581 -0.15 -5.16 -22.04
N GLU A 582 -0.87 -5.43 -23.13
CA GLU A 582 -0.28 -5.83 -24.40
C GLU A 582 -0.41 -4.66 -25.38
N LEU A 583 0.73 -4.09 -25.79
CA LEU A 583 0.83 -2.95 -26.69
C LEU A 583 1.75 -3.33 -27.85
N ASP A 584 1.21 -3.34 -29.08
CA ASP A 584 1.93 -3.73 -30.29
C ASP A 584 2.68 -5.07 -30.18
N GLY A 585 2.09 -6.04 -29.47
CA GLY A 585 2.67 -7.37 -29.22
C GLY A 585 3.80 -7.39 -28.19
N LYS A 586 4.00 -6.30 -27.43
CA LYS A 586 4.94 -6.23 -26.30
C LYS A 586 4.17 -6.12 -24.99
N ALA A 587 4.63 -6.89 -24.00
CA ALA A 587 4.15 -6.78 -22.64
C ALA A 587 4.68 -5.47 -22.02
N GLN A 588 3.77 -4.68 -21.46
CA GLN A 588 4.08 -3.48 -20.71
C GLN A 588 3.37 -3.54 -19.36
N SER A 589 4.10 -3.30 -18.28
CA SER A 589 3.52 -3.23 -16.93
C SER A 589 3.16 -1.79 -16.59
N ALA A 590 1.95 -1.60 -16.07
CA ALA A 590 1.52 -0.37 -15.41
C ALA A 590 1.21 -0.70 -13.94
N ASN A 591 1.81 0.04 -13.03
CA ASN A 591 1.62 -0.14 -11.60
C ASN A 591 0.68 0.94 -11.07
N LEU A 592 -0.27 0.50 -10.27
CA LEU A 592 -1.19 1.36 -9.53
C LEU A 592 -1.05 1.07 -8.05
N GLN A 593 -0.68 2.10 -7.28
CA GLN A 593 -0.66 2.04 -5.83
C GLN A 593 -1.70 3.01 -5.27
N THR A 594 -2.58 2.48 -4.43
CA THR A 594 -3.66 3.21 -3.80
C THR A 594 -3.38 3.30 -2.31
N PHE A 595 -3.26 4.51 -1.78
CA PHE A 595 -3.02 4.79 -0.38
C PHE A 595 -4.25 5.41 0.27
N ARG A 596 -4.64 4.90 1.43
CA ARG A 596 -5.54 5.62 2.34
C ARG A 596 -4.69 6.55 3.19
N ILE A 597 -4.95 7.85 3.14
CA ILE A 597 -4.10 8.87 3.71
C ILE A 597 -4.85 9.92 4.52
N ARG A 598 -4.11 10.60 5.41
CA ARG A 598 -4.55 11.76 6.20
C ARG A 598 -3.46 12.81 6.25
N SER A 599 -3.82 14.06 6.55
CA SER A 599 -2.83 15.07 6.92
C SER A 599 -2.22 14.73 8.28
N ALA A 600 -1.06 15.32 8.60
CA ALA A 600 -0.44 15.20 9.92
C ALA A 600 -1.37 15.65 11.07
N ALA A 601 -2.36 16.50 10.78
CA ALA A 601 -3.41 16.91 11.72
C ALA A 601 -4.56 15.89 11.85
N GLY A 602 -4.48 14.73 11.20
CA GLY A 602 -5.50 13.68 11.22
C GLY A 602 -6.74 13.97 10.38
N LYS A 603 -6.70 15.00 9.52
CA LYS A 603 -7.80 15.42 8.65
C LYS A 603 -7.71 14.78 7.27
N ARG A 604 -8.81 14.83 6.53
CA ARG A 604 -8.82 14.57 5.08
C ARG A 604 -7.95 15.61 4.37
N LEU A 605 -7.15 15.20 3.40
CA LEU A 605 -6.28 16.12 2.65
C LEU A 605 -7.08 17.20 1.93
N GLU A 606 -8.28 16.91 1.42
CA GLU A 606 -9.12 17.88 0.73
C GLU A 606 -9.58 19.05 1.61
N GLN A 607 -9.41 18.94 2.94
CA GLN A 607 -9.69 20.00 3.92
C GLN A 607 -8.47 20.91 4.17
N GLU A 608 -7.28 20.52 3.69
CA GLU A 608 -6.07 21.31 3.80
C GLU A 608 -5.98 22.31 2.63
N PRO A 609 -5.40 23.51 2.85
CA PRO A 609 -5.41 24.57 1.84
C PRO A 609 -4.64 24.21 0.56
N GLY A 610 -3.68 23.29 0.66
CA GLY A 610 -2.80 22.89 -0.44
C GLY A 610 -3.17 21.60 -1.18
N ALA A 611 -4.32 20.99 -0.88
CA ALA A 611 -4.67 19.67 -1.41
C ALA A 611 -4.51 19.55 -2.93
N ALA A 612 -4.98 20.56 -3.66
CA ALA A 612 -4.93 20.59 -5.12
C ALA A 612 -3.52 20.67 -5.71
N LEU A 613 -2.52 21.09 -4.93
CA LEU A 613 -1.14 21.28 -5.37
C LEU A 613 -0.26 20.04 -5.15
N ILE A 614 -0.75 19.05 -4.39
CA ILE A 614 0.04 17.88 -4.01
C ILE A 614 0.36 16.99 -5.20
N ASN A 615 -0.59 16.78 -6.11
CA ASN A 615 -0.38 15.93 -7.29
C ASN A 615 0.83 16.43 -8.10
N ASP A 616 0.83 17.71 -8.48
CA ASP A 616 1.92 18.33 -9.24
C ASP A 616 3.24 18.32 -8.47
N ALA A 617 3.20 18.52 -7.15
CA ALA A 617 4.39 18.52 -6.32
C ALA A 617 5.02 17.12 -6.20
N LEU A 618 4.21 16.07 -6.05
CA LEU A 618 4.68 14.68 -6.04
C LEU A 618 5.31 14.31 -7.38
N VAL A 619 4.67 14.71 -8.50
CA VAL A 619 5.23 14.51 -9.85
C VAL A 619 6.56 15.23 -10.01
N ALA A 620 6.67 16.48 -9.55
CA ALA A 620 7.91 17.26 -9.63
C ALA A 620 9.05 16.66 -8.81
N VAL A 621 8.77 16.16 -7.60
CA VAL A 621 9.76 15.45 -6.76
C VAL A 621 10.19 14.15 -7.44
N ARG A 622 9.24 13.35 -7.95
CA ARG A 622 9.56 12.09 -8.65
C ARG A 622 10.36 12.31 -9.94
N ALA A 623 10.14 13.43 -10.62
CA ALA A 623 10.90 13.81 -11.81
C ALA A 623 12.28 14.44 -11.49
N GLY A 624 12.62 14.64 -10.21
CA GLY A 624 13.86 15.30 -9.79
C GLY A 624 13.88 16.81 -10.07
N GLN A 625 12.72 17.41 -10.32
CA GLN A 625 12.54 18.85 -10.56
C GLN A 625 12.37 19.65 -9.26
N ALA A 626 12.02 18.98 -8.17
CA ALA A 626 11.93 19.55 -6.82
C ALA A 626 12.75 18.72 -5.82
N GLU A 627 13.22 19.37 -4.75
CA GLU A 627 13.93 18.71 -3.65
C GLU A 627 12.93 17.96 -2.75
N ASP A 628 13.34 16.81 -2.20
CA ASP A 628 12.57 16.04 -1.23
C ASP A 628 13.06 16.32 0.20
N ASP A 629 12.44 17.30 0.86
CA ASP A 629 12.72 17.64 2.25
C ASP A 629 11.46 18.11 2.99
N ARG A 630 11.58 18.39 4.29
CA ARG A 630 10.45 18.79 5.13
C ARG A 630 9.78 20.11 4.74
N LEU A 631 10.39 20.98 3.94
CA LEU A 631 9.70 22.19 3.46
C LEU A 631 8.55 21.85 2.50
N ASN A 632 8.52 20.64 1.92
CA ASN A 632 7.42 20.18 1.08
C ASN A 632 6.07 20.14 1.82
N LEU A 633 6.09 20.05 3.15
CA LEU A 633 4.90 20.19 4.00
C LEU A 633 4.16 21.50 3.74
N LEU A 634 4.88 22.57 3.38
CA LEU A 634 4.29 23.88 3.09
C LEU A 634 3.38 23.85 1.85
N THR A 635 3.57 22.87 0.96
CA THR A 635 2.63 22.67 -0.14
C THR A 635 1.25 22.36 0.42
N LEU A 636 1.13 21.38 1.33
CA LEU A 636 -0.15 21.02 1.93
C LEU A 636 -0.65 22.08 2.92
N ALA A 637 0.21 22.51 3.86
CA ALA A 637 -0.19 23.30 5.02
C ALA A 637 -0.30 24.80 4.77
N ALA A 638 0.48 25.36 3.83
CA ALA A 638 0.45 26.78 3.48
C ALA A 638 -0.22 27.04 2.11
N GLY A 639 -0.45 26.00 1.32
CA GLY A 639 -0.99 26.12 -0.04
C GLY A 639 0.02 26.73 -1.02
N LEU A 640 1.30 26.38 -0.88
CA LEU A 640 2.36 26.85 -1.77
C LEU A 640 2.65 25.84 -2.88
N SER A 641 2.78 26.30 -4.12
CA SER A 641 3.27 25.43 -5.20
C SER A 641 4.69 24.94 -4.91
N TRP A 642 5.08 23.79 -5.47
CA TRP A 642 6.44 23.26 -5.29
C TRP A 642 7.52 24.27 -5.72
N HIS A 643 7.23 25.11 -6.72
CA HIS A 643 8.14 26.16 -7.20
C HIS A 643 8.28 27.31 -6.18
N GLU A 644 7.19 27.69 -5.49
CA GLU A 644 7.24 28.68 -4.40
C GLU A 644 7.97 28.14 -3.16
N VAL A 645 7.82 26.85 -2.86
CA VAL A 645 8.62 26.19 -1.82
C VAL A 645 10.11 26.22 -2.20
N ALA A 646 10.45 25.94 -3.46
CA ALA A 646 11.82 26.04 -3.96
C ALA A 646 12.39 27.47 -3.87
N LEU A 647 11.57 28.51 -4.06
CA LEU A 647 11.99 29.89 -3.86
C LEU A 647 12.36 30.18 -2.40
N LEU A 648 11.50 29.78 -1.46
CA LEU A 648 11.80 29.92 -0.03
C LEU A 648 13.09 29.16 0.34
N ARG A 649 13.25 27.95 -0.20
CA ARG A 649 14.46 27.14 -0.03
C ARG A 649 15.70 27.86 -0.55
N THR A 650 15.60 28.57 -1.67
CA THR A 650 16.70 29.36 -2.25
C THR A 650 17.13 30.50 -1.32
N TYR A 651 16.18 31.21 -0.70
CA TYR A 651 16.49 32.24 0.30
C TYR A 651 17.15 31.66 1.56
N LEU A 652 16.66 30.51 2.04
CA LEU A 652 17.22 29.82 3.20
C LEU A 652 18.65 29.31 2.94
N ALA A 653 18.91 28.73 1.76
CA ALA A 653 20.23 28.30 1.34
C ALA A 653 21.21 29.48 1.25
N ALA A 654 20.78 30.60 0.69
CA ALA A 654 21.57 31.83 0.67
C ALA A 654 21.89 32.34 2.09
N ALA A 655 20.90 32.39 2.97
CA ALA A 655 21.07 32.86 4.34
C ALA A 655 22.05 31.98 5.13
N PHE A 656 21.99 30.67 4.94
CA PHE A 656 22.93 29.72 5.54
C PHE A 656 24.35 29.93 5.02
N GLN A 657 24.54 30.02 3.70
CA GLN A 657 25.85 30.25 3.09
C GLN A 657 26.46 31.60 3.50
N MET A 658 25.64 32.63 3.71
CA MET A 658 26.05 33.94 4.23
C MET A 658 26.36 33.94 5.74
N LYS A 659 26.22 32.80 6.43
CA LYS A 659 26.37 32.65 7.90
C LYS A 659 25.39 33.51 8.70
N LEU A 660 24.23 33.82 8.13
CA LEU A 660 23.16 34.55 8.80
C LEU A 660 22.22 33.63 9.58
N THR A 661 22.26 32.33 9.29
CA THR A 661 21.58 31.28 10.05
C THR A 661 22.61 30.24 10.52
N ALA A 662 22.37 29.65 11.69
CA ALA A 662 23.34 28.74 12.34
C ALA A 662 23.43 27.36 11.66
N ALA A 663 22.36 26.90 11.01
CA ALA A 663 22.31 25.61 10.31
C ALA A 663 21.19 25.62 9.26
N ARG A 664 21.32 24.80 8.20
CA ARG A 664 20.32 24.66 7.12
C ARG A 664 18.91 24.37 7.67
N ASN A 665 18.78 23.37 8.53
CA ASN A 665 17.49 22.95 9.10
C ASN A 665 16.93 23.97 10.12
N ALA A 666 17.79 24.72 10.80
CA ALA A 666 17.36 25.72 11.78
C ALA A 666 16.54 26.83 11.12
N GLY A 667 16.89 27.22 9.88
CA GLY A 667 16.14 28.23 9.14
C GLY A 667 14.75 27.78 8.65
N GLN A 668 14.54 26.48 8.49
CA GLN A 668 13.26 25.91 8.06
C GLN A 668 12.22 25.91 9.18
N ARG A 669 12.67 25.68 10.43
CA ARG A 669 11.83 25.55 11.63
C ARG A 669 10.73 26.61 11.77
N PRO A 670 10.98 27.93 11.68
CA PRO A 670 9.92 28.94 11.81
C PRO A 670 8.77 28.75 10.82
N PHE A 671 9.08 28.37 9.57
CA PHE A 671 8.07 28.17 8.54
C PHE A 671 7.30 26.87 8.72
N LEU A 672 7.95 25.81 9.23
CA LEU A 672 7.29 24.54 9.53
C LEU A 672 6.35 24.67 10.74
N SER A 673 6.75 25.43 11.76
CA SER A 673 5.91 25.70 12.93
C SER A 673 4.77 26.70 12.64
N CYS A 674 5.00 27.66 11.75
CA CYS A 674 4.01 28.63 11.31
C CYS A 674 3.91 28.70 9.76
N PRO A 675 3.20 27.75 9.11
CA PRO A 675 3.12 27.69 7.65
C PRO A 675 2.55 28.95 6.98
N GLN A 676 1.68 29.69 7.67
CA GLN A 676 1.12 30.94 7.16
C GLN A 676 2.19 32.02 6.97
N LEU A 677 3.27 32.00 7.76
CA LEU A 677 4.39 32.92 7.57
C LEU A 677 5.08 32.71 6.21
N ALA A 678 5.20 31.45 5.76
CA ALA A 678 5.75 31.13 4.44
C ALA A 678 4.87 31.71 3.34
N ARG A 679 3.54 31.57 3.47
CA ARG A 679 2.59 32.16 2.53
C ARG A 679 2.73 33.69 2.44
N ARG A 680 2.81 34.38 3.59
CA ARG A 680 3.02 35.85 3.61
C ARG A 680 4.36 36.27 3.01
N PHE A 681 5.42 35.49 3.22
CA PHE A 681 6.72 35.73 2.58
C PHE A 681 6.61 35.68 1.04
N ILE A 682 5.92 34.67 0.51
CA ILE A 682 5.69 34.52 -0.94
C ILE A 682 4.78 35.62 -1.49
N GLU A 683 3.73 36.01 -0.76
CA GLU A 683 2.86 37.14 -1.15
C GLU A 683 3.64 38.45 -1.26
N LEU A 684 4.55 38.73 -0.32
CA LEU A 684 5.48 39.86 -0.36
C LEU A 684 6.44 39.77 -1.54
N PHE A 685 6.99 38.59 -1.80
CA PHE A 685 7.87 38.38 -2.95
C PHE A 685 7.15 38.66 -4.26
N ARG A 686 5.93 38.14 -4.44
CA ARG A 686 5.10 38.37 -5.64
C ARG A 686 4.74 39.84 -5.79
N ALA A 687 4.32 40.50 -4.72
CA ALA A 687 4.03 41.94 -4.73
C ALA A 687 5.21 42.78 -5.25
N ARG A 688 6.44 42.36 -4.94
CA ARG A 688 7.67 43.03 -5.38
C ARG A 688 8.08 42.64 -6.80
N PHE A 689 8.12 41.36 -7.14
CA PHE A 689 8.83 40.88 -8.33
C PHE A 689 7.93 40.39 -9.48
N ASP A 690 6.64 40.17 -9.26
CA ASP A 690 5.74 39.70 -10.32
C ASP A 690 5.55 40.79 -11.38
N PRO A 691 5.98 40.60 -12.64
CA PRO A 691 5.90 41.62 -13.69
C PRO A 691 4.47 41.92 -14.14
N ASP A 692 3.52 41.00 -13.91
CA ASP A 692 2.13 41.18 -14.32
C ASP A 692 1.30 41.88 -13.23
N ARG A 693 1.91 42.13 -12.05
CA ARG A 693 1.28 42.80 -10.91
C ARG A 693 1.86 44.21 -10.73
N ASP A 694 1.01 45.22 -10.83
CA ASP A 694 1.32 46.57 -10.39
C ASP A 694 0.84 46.74 -8.95
N THR A 695 1.74 46.62 -7.97
CA THR A 695 1.39 46.67 -6.54
C THR A 695 1.60 48.10 -6.01
N PRO A 696 0.55 48.80 -5.57
CA PRO A 696 0.68 50.11 -4.96
C PRO A 696 1.52 50.09 -3.68
N ALA A 697 2.22 51.18 -3.39
CA ALA A 697 3.08 51.29 -2.20
C ALA A 697 2.33 51.02 -0.88
N GLY A 698 1.06 51.42 -0.77
CA GLY A 698 0.22 51.16 0.40
C GLY A 698 -0.09 49.67 0.62
N GLU A 699 -0.31 48.92 -0.45
CA GLU A 699 -0.53 47.47 -0.38
C GLU A 699 0.75 46.73 0.00
N ALA A 700 1.88 47.10 -0.60
CA ALA A 700 3.19 46.54 -0.24
C ALA A 700 3.54 46.80 1.24
N ALA A 701 3.26 48.01 1.75
CA ALA A 701 3.43 48.34 3.16
C ALA A 701 2.50 47.52 4.07
N SER A 702 1.25 47.28 3.66
CA SER A 702 0.30 46.44 4.41
C SER A 702 0.75 44.98 4.45
N LEU A 703 1.16 44.38 3.32
CA LEU A 703 1.70 43.02 3.29
C LEU A 703 2.93 42.87 4.19
N ARG A 704 3.78 43.91 4.24
CA ARG A 704 4.96 43.94 5.10
C ARG A 704 4.58 44.02 6.57
N ALA A 705 3.62 44.88 6.92
CA ALA A 705 3.11 44.97 8.28
C ALA A 705 2.48 43.65 8.74
N ASN A 706 1.69 42.99 7.89
CA ASN A 706 1.10 41.68 8.18
C ASN A 706 2.17 40.61 8.40
N TYR A 707 3.25 40.61 7.62
CA TYR A 707 4.37 39.69 7.84
C TYR A 707 5.04 39.92 9.20
N ILE A 708 5.25 41.19 9.57
CA ILE A 708 5.84 41.57 10.87
C ILE A 708 4.92 41.19 12.03
N GLU A 709 3.61 41.36 11.89
CA GLU A 709 2.64 40.97 12.90
C GLU A 709 2.66 39.46 13.17
N GLN A 710 2.78 38.64 12.12
CA GLN A 710 2.88 37.18 12.24
C GLN A 710 4.15 36.72 12.98
N LEU A 711 5.17 37.57 13.09
CA LEU A 711 6.35 37.27 13.90
C LEU A 711 6.02 37.15 15.39
N GLY A 712 4.94 37.78 15.86
CA GLY A 712 4.47 37.66 17.25
C GLY A 712 4.02 36.25 17.63
N ALA A 713 3.76 35.37 16.65
CA ALA A 713 3.43 33.96 16.88
C ALA A 713 4.67 33.06 17.02
N ILE A 714 5.89 33.61 16.95
CA ILE A 714 7.14 32.86 17.05
C ILE A 714 7.70 33.00 18.46
N ASP A 715 7.67 31.91 19.24
CA ASP A 715 8.17 31.90 20.62
C ASP A 715 9.71 31.95 20.71
N ASN A 716 10.40 31.39 19.70
CA ASN A 716 11.85 31.27 19.71
C ASN A 716 12.54 32.50 19.11
N ILE A 717 13.35 33.20 19.91
CA ILE A 717 14.09 34.41 19.50
C ILE A 717 15.03 34.16 18.31
N VAL A 718 15.63 32.98 18.19
CA VAL A 718 16.51 32.63 17.06
C VAL A 718 15.69 32.50 15.77
N ASP A 719 14.47 31.97 15.87
CA ASP A 719 13.55 31.82 14.75
C ASP A 719 13.05 33.19 14.28
N ASP A 720 12.63 34.07 15.21
CA ASP A 720 12.24 35.46 14.92
C ASP A 720 13.38 36.22 14.21
N ARG A 721 14.61 36.11 14.71
CA ARG A 721 15.78 36.74 14.07
C ARG A 721 16.01 36.21 12.65
N THR A 722 15.82 34.91 12.44
CA THR A 722 16.03 34.27 11.14
C THR A 722 15.02 34.80 10.11
N VAL A 723 13.74 34.85 10.45
CA VAL A 723 12.71 35.32 9.52
C VAL A 723 12.76 36.83 9.27
N ARG A 724 13.17 37.63 10.27
CA ARG A 724 13.51 39.06 10.06
C ARG A 724 14.67 39.22 9.08
N THR A 725 15.69 38.40 9.21
CA THR A 725 16.83 38.42 8.28
C THR A 725 16.38 38.09 6.86
N LEU A 726 15.54 37.06 6.68
CA LEU A 726 14.99 36.73 5.37
C LEU A 726 14.15 37.86 4.77
N LEU A 727 13.38 38.59 5.59
CA LEU A 727 12.68 39.79 5.12
C LEU A 727 13.66 40.84 4.59
N THR A 728 14.77 41.11 5.30
CA THR A 728 15.79 42.04 4.79
C THR A 728 16.45 41.54 3.51
N MET A 729 16.66 40.23 3.38
CA MET A 729 17.18 39.64 2.14
C MET A 729 16.21 39.82 0.97
N LEU A 730 14.91 39.59 1.18
CA LEU A 730 13.87 39.82 0.17
C LEU A 730 13.86 41.29 -0.28
N GLU A 731 13.96 42.23 0.66
CA GLU A 731 14.02 43.67 0.38
C GLU A 731 15.31 44.07 -0.35
N ALA A 732 16.43 43.40 -0.04
CA ALA A 732 17.74 43.58 -0.69
C ALA A 732 17.87 42.85 -2.03
N THR A 733 16.92 41.97 -2.38
CA THR A 733 16.88 41.35 -3.71
C THR A 733 16.64 42.44 -4.77
N ALA A 734 17.57 42.50 -5.72
CA ALA A 734 17.56 43.44 -6.84
C ALA A 734 16.91 42.84 -8.08
N ARG A 735 17.14 41.55 -8.36
CA ARG A 735 16.64 40.82 -9.53
C ARG A 735 16.42 39.35 -9.22
N THR A 736 15.47 38.71 -9.92
CA THR A 736 15.20 37.27 -9.85
C THR A 736 14.64 36.74 -11.17
N ASN A 737 14.94 35.49 -11.52
CA ASN A 737 14.46 34.83 -12.74
C ASN A 737 13.14 34.06 -12.54
N PHE A 738 12.56 34.12 -11.34
CA PHE A 738 11.42 33.28 -10.92
C PHE A 738 10.19 33.38 -11.85
N PHE A 739 9.96 34.52 -12.49
CA PHE A 739 8.79 34.77 -13.35
C PHE A 739 9.04 34.56 -14.86
N GLN A 740 10.18 33.99 -15.24
CA GLN A 740 10.43 33.68 -16.65
C GLN A 740 9.44 32.60 -17.19
N PRO A 741 9.15 32.58 -18.50
CA PRO A 741 8.00 31.86 -19.09
C PRO A 741 8.00 30.32 -18.95
N ALA A 742 9.13 29.72 -18.54
CA ALA A 742 9.24 28.30 -18.27
C ALA A 742 9.93 28.11 -16.92
N PRO A 743 9.41 27.23 -16.02
CA PRO A 743 10.11 26.88 -14.79
C PRO A 743 11.51 26.38 -15.13
N ARG A 744 12.52 27.15 -14.74
CA ARG A 744 13.91 26.73 -14.90
C ARG A 744 14.21 25.65 -13.86
N PRO A 745 15.15 24.73 -14.11
CA PRO A 745 15.59 23.76 -13.12
C PRO A 745 16.39 24.41 -11.96
N TYR A 746 16.39 25.73 -11.85
CA TYR A 746 17.12 26.53 -10.87
C TYR A 746 16.40 27.88 -10.64
N ILE A 747 16.58 28.45 -9.45
CA ILE A 747 16.14 29.81 -9.10
C ILE A 747 17.37 30.64 -8.77
N ALA A 748 17.42 31.85 -9.33
CA ALA A 748 18.50 32.82 -9.14
C ALA A 748 17.98 34.07 -8.44
N LEU A 749 18.75 34.54 -7.44
CA LEU A 749 18.49 35.77 -6.69
C LEU A 749 19.74 36.63 -6.72
N LYS A 750 19.63 37.87 -7.19
CA LYS A 750 20.69 38.88 -7.12
C LYS A 750 20.42 39.78 -5.93
N PHE A 751 21.33 39.81 -4.96
CA PHE A 751 21.27 40.64 -3.78
C PHE A 751 22.17 41.87 -3.90
N GLU A 752 21.67 43.02 -3.47
CA GLU A 752 22.48 44.18 -3.11
C GLU A 752 22.96 44.00 -1.66
N SER A 753 24.15 43.43 -1.50
CA SER A 753 24.59 42.85 -0.22
C SER A 753 24.64 43.87 0.92
N GLY A 754 24.96 45.14 0.63
CA GLY A 754 25.01 46.21 1.63
C GLY A 754 23.66 46.56 2.27
N ARG A 755 22.53 46.06 1.73
CA ARG A 755 21.19 46.24 2.30
C ARG A 755 20.74 45.07 3.17
N ILE A 756 21.50 43.97 3.21
CA ILE A 756 21.19 42.81 4.05
C ILE A 756 21.66 43.11 5.47
N ALA A 757 20.74 43.05 6.43
CA ALA A 757 21.08 43.30 7.83
C ALA A 757 22.02 42.22 8.38
N ASN A 758 22.97 42.62 9.23
CA ASN A 758 23.96 41.75 9.88
C ASN A 758 24.95 41.05 8.93
N LEU A 759 25.00 41.43 7.65
CA LEU A 759 26.06 41.00 6.75
C LEU A 759 27.34 41.84 7.02
N PRO A 760 28.55 41.25 7.09
CA PRO A 760 29.76 41.99 7.43
C PRO A 760 30.11 43.12 6.44
N ASP A 761 30.76 44.20 6.91
CA ASP A 761 31.19 45.35 6.08
C ASP A 761 32.17 44.99 4.94
N THR A 762 32.74 43.79 4.96
CA THR A 762 33.58 43.25 3.87
C THR A 762 32.78 42.50 2.79
N ALA A 763 31.46 42.68 2.76
CA ALA A 763 30.55 42.09 1.80
C ALA A 763 30.85 42.54 0.36
N PRO A 764 30.56 41.70 -0.65
CA PRO A 764 30.58 42.13 -2.04
C PRO A 764 29.55 43.25 -2.28
N LEU A 765 29.64 43.95 -3.40
CA LEU A 765 28.58 44.87 -3.85
C LEU A 765 27.31 44.09 -4.22
N PHE A 766 27.49 43.06 -5.07
CA PHE A 766 26.40 42.19 -5.48
C PHE A 766 26.77 40.72 -5.28
N GLU A 767 25.78 39.94 -4.89
CA GLU A 767 25.85 38.49 -4.79
C GLU A 767 24.70 37.88 -5.60
N ILE A 768 25.02 37.05 -6.59
CA ILE A 768 24.04 36.19 -7.26
C ILE A 768 24.11 34.84 -6.56
N HIS A 769 23.01 34.40 -5.95
CA HIS A 769 22.86 33.07 -5.41
C HIS A 769 21.93 32.24 -6.31
N VAL A 770 22.30 30.98 -6.53
CA VAL A 770 21.56 30.05 -7.40
C VAL A 770 21.33 28.75 -6.66
N ASN A 771 20.07 28.30 -6.60
CA ASN A 771 19.71 27.01 -6.03
C ASN A 771 18.93 26.17 -7.05
N SER A 772 19.21 24.88 -7.06
CA SER A 772 18.57 23.84 -7.86
C SER A 772 18.51 22.56 -7.01
N PRO A 773 17.60 21.62 -7.31
CA PRO A 773 17.71 20.26 -6.76
C PRO A 773 19.04 19.58 -7.08
N LEU A 774 19.74 20.04 -8.11
CA LEU A 774 20.94 19.41 -8.64
C LEU A 774 22.25 20.12 -8.24
N MET A 775 22.17 21.39 -7.82
CA MET A 775 23.35 22.20 -7.50
C MET A 775 23.00 23.42 -6.62
N GLU A 776 24.01 23.95 -5.93
CA GLU A 776 23.98 25.25 -5.26
C GLU A 776 25.21 26.04 -5.72
N GLY A 777 25.06 27.35 -5.90
CA GLY A 777 26.19 28.18 -6.31
C GLY A 777 26.01 29.66 -6.00
N CYS A 778 27.12 30.40 -6.07
CA CYS A 778 27.11 31.84 -5.91
C CYS A 778 28.13 32.53 -6.83
N HIS A 779 27.92 33.82 -7.06
CA HIS A 779 28.87 34.70 -7.72
C HIS A 779 28.91 36.06 -7.02
N LEU A 780 30.09 36.40 -6.50
CA LEU A 780 30.36 37.57 -5.67
C LEU A 780 31.12 38.62 -6.48
N ARG A 781 30.67 39.87 -6.42
CA ARG A 781 31.29 40.99 -7.15
C ARG A 781 31.56 42.16 -6.22
N ALA A 782 32.80 42.63 -6.17
CA ALA A 782 33.17 43.83 -5.42
C ALA A 782 32.82 45.16 -6.15
N GLY A 783 32.37 45.11 -7.41
CA GLY A 783 31.89 46.30 -8.12
C GLY A 783 31.24 46.03 -9.48
N LYS A 784 30.84 47.13 -10.15
CA LYS A 784 30.12 47.10 -11.43
C LYS A 784 30.95 46.54 -12.59
N ILE A 785 32.27 46.73 -12.58
CA ILE A 785 33.20 46.11 -13.53
C ILE A 785 34.17 45.27 -12.71
N ALA A 786 33.98 43.95 -12.75
CA ALA A 786 34.73 43.00 -11.94
C ALA A 786 34.97 41.71 -12.73
N ARG A 787 36.08 41.02 -12.45
CA ARG A 787 36.44 39.76 -13.13
C ARG A 787 36.94 38.74 -12.11
N GLY A 788 36.57 37.48 -12.33
CA GLY A 788 37.25 36.33 -11.74
C GLY A 788 36.66 34.99 -12.15
N GLY A 789 37.31 33.93 -11.72
CA GLY A 789 36.95 32.56 -12.09
C GLY A 789 35.85 31.94 -11.25
N ILE A 790 35.31 30.83 -11.73
CA ILE A 790 34.30 30.02 -11.04
C ILE A 790 34.94 28.73 -10.54
N ARG A 791 34.80 28.44 -9.25
CA ARG A 791 35.37 27.24 -8.62
C ARG A 791 34.33 26.15 -8.40
N HIS A 792 34.68 24.91 -8.74
CA HIS A 792 33.95 23.74 -8.25
C HIS A 792 34.47 23.42 -6.84
N SER A 793 33.60 23.58 -5.83
CA SER A 793 33.95 23.38 -4.42
C SER A 793 33.47 22.01 -3.94
N ASP A 794 34.24 21.39 -3.06
CA ASP A 794 33.92 20.17 -2.33
C ASP A 794 33.38 20.46 -0.91
N ARG A 795 33.07 21.74 -0.62
CA ARG A 795 32.65 22.24 0.69
C ARG A 795 31.15 22.63 0.72
N PRO A 796 30.20 21.67 0.79
CA PRO A 796 28.77 21.95 0.68
C PRO A 796 28.22 22.89 1.77
N ASP A 797 28.87 22.94 2.93
CA ASP A 797 28.37 23.72 4.07
C ASP A 797 28.95 25.15 4.15
N ASP A 798 30.06 25.44 3.47
CA ASP A 798 30.68 26.77 3.54
C ASP A 798 31.42 27.22 2.27
N TYR A 799 31.09 26.67 1.09
CA TYR A 799 31.68 27.07 -0.19
C TYR A 799 31.66 28.59 -0.40
N ARG A 800 30.60 29.30 0.02
CA ARG A 800 30.56 30.76 -0.12
C ARG A 800 31.69 31.45 0.65
N THR A 801 32.09 30.93 1.80
CA THR A 801 33.24 31.47 2.56
C THR A 801 34.52 31.34 1.75
N GLU A 802 34.76 30.16 1.17
CA GLU A 802 35.89 29.93 0.26
C GLU A 802 35.86 30.90 -0.94
N ILE A 803 34.69 31.11 -1.57
CA ILE A 803 34.55 32.02 -2.70
C ILE A 803 34.77 33.48 -2.29
N LEU A 804 34.30 33.89 -1.10
CA LEU A 804 34.48 35.25 -0.58
C LEU A 804 35.96 35.56 -0.34
N ASP A 805 36.70 34.63 0.27
CA ASP A 805 38.13 34.81 0.53
C ASP A 805 38.91 34.91 -0.79
N LEU A 806 38.57 34.06 -1.78
CA LEU A 806 39.16 34.12 -3.11
C LEU A 806 38.83 35.42 -3.84
N MET A 807 37.61 35.96 -3.69
CA MET A 807 37.24 37.27 -4.25
C MET A 807 38.07 38.40 -3.63
N LYS A 808 38.26 38.38 -2.30
CA LYS A 808 39.08 39.36 -1.58
C LYS A 808 40.52 39.35 -2.08
N THR A 809 41.12 38.17 -2.21
CA THR A 809 42.47 38.03 -2.79
C THR A 809 42.53 38.53 -4.24
N GLN A 810 41.48 38.25 -5.05
CA GLN A 810 41.42 38.70 -6.44
C GLN A 810 41.33 40.24 -6.56
N SER A 811 40.64 40.91 -5.63
CA SER A 811 40.54 42.37 -5.61
C SER A 811 41.90 43.05 -5.38
N VAL A 812 42.75 42.48 -4.53
CA VAL A 812 44.12 42.96 -4.33
C VAL A 812 45.01 42.65 -5.54
N LYS A 813 44.83 41.47 -6.15
CA LYS A 813 45.58 41.03 -7.34
C LYS A 813 45.28 41.87 -8.59
N ASN A 814 44.03 42.29 -8.77
CA ASN A 814 43.58 43.02 -9.96
C ASN A 814 43.84 44.52 -9.90
N ALA A 815 44.28 45.08 -8.76
CA ALA A 815 44.38 46.52 -8.50
C ALA A 815 45.21 47.32 -9.53
N ILE A 816 46.03 46.65 -10.36
CA ILE A 816 46.83 47.24 -11.43
C ILE A 816 46.14 47.20 -12.82
N ILE A 817 45.12 46.34 -13.04
CA ILE A 817 44.51 46.07 -14.37
C ILE A 817 43.00 46.37 -14.43
N VAL A 818 42.22 45.98 -13.41
CA VAL A 818 40.76 46.21 -13.32
C VAL A 818 40.45 46.70 -11.91
N PRO A 819 39.54 47.68 -11.70
CA PRO A 819 39.42 48.35 -10.40
C PRO A 819 39.17 47.42 -9.19
N VAL A 820 38.45 46.30 -9.40
CA VAL A 820 38.00 45.39 -8.34
C VAL A 820 37.83 43.94 -8.84
N GLY A 821 37.73 42.96 -7.93
CA GLY A 821 37.62 41.52 -8.22
C GLY A 821 36.19 40.96 -8.16
N ALA A 822 35.99 39.82 -8.83
CA ALA A 822 34.82 38.95 -8.67
C ALA A 822 35.27 37.49 -8.45
N LYS A 823 34.39 36.64 -7.95
CA LYS A 823 34.63 35.19 -7.88
C LYS A 823 33.29 34.46 -7.82
N GLY A 824 33.19 33.33 -8.50
CA GLY A 824 32.05 32.43 -8.36
C GLY A 824 32.45 31.05 -7.84
N GLY A 825 31.46 30.27 -7.43
CA GLY A 825 31.65 28.86 -7.17
C GLY A 825 30.34 28.11 -6.97
N PHE A 826 30.43 26.80 -7.06
CA PHE A 826 29.28 25.91 -6.94
C PHE A 826 29.67 24.56 -6.36
N ILE A 827 28.65 23.85 -5.90
CA ILE A 827 28.69 22.45 -5.49
C ILE A 827 27.71 21.64 -6.33
N VAL A 828 27.95 20.35 -6.46
CA VAL A 828 26.98 19.39 -7.00
C VAL A 828 26.23 18.77 -5.83
N LYS A 829 24.90 18.74 -5.90
CA LYS A 829 24.09 18.04 -4.89
C LYS A 829 24.03 16.54 -5.22
N PRO A 830 24.08 15.64 -4.21
CA PRO A 830 23.96 14.21 -4.44
C PRO A 830 22.65 13.85 -5.14
N ARG A 831 22.69 12.87 -6.06
CA ARG A 831 21.48 12.35 -6.74
C ARG A 831 21.30 10.86 -6.45
N PRO A 832 20.10 10.40 -6.06
CA PRO A 832 19.82 8.97 -5.97
C PRO A 832 20.09 8.28 -7.32
N GLY A 833 20.87 7.20 -7.31
CA GLY A 833 21.09 6.34 -8.49
C GLY A 833 21.99 6.92 -9.59
N ARG A 834 22.57 8.12 -9.44
CA ARG A 834 23.59 8.65 -10.38
C ARG A 834 24.92 8.90 -9.67
N PRO A 835 26.05 8.35 -10.16
CA PRO A 835 27.35 8.63 -9.58
C PRO A 835 27.78 10.08 -9.85
N ASP A 836 28.34 10.72 -8.84
CA ASP A 836 29.00 12.02 -8.98
C ASP A 836 30.21 11.88 -9.91
N GLY A 837 30.28 12.74 -10.93
CA GLY A 837 31.31 12.67 -11.96
C GLY A 837 31.41 13.93 -12.80
N PRO A 838 32.36 13.98 -13.75
CA PRO A 838 32.64 15.17 -14.56
C PRO A 838 31.40 15.73 -15.27
N GLN A 839 30.47 14.86 -15.70
CA GLN A 839 29.25 15.28 -16.37
C GLN A 839 28.29 16.05 -15.45
N ALA A 840 28.14 15.62 -14.19
CA ALA A 840 27.30 16.30 -13.22
C ALA A 840 27.86 17.68 -12.85
N ALA A 841 29.20 17.80 -12.77
CA ALA A 841 29.88 19.07 -12.55
C ALA A 841 29.70 20.04 -13.73
N ILE A 842 29.75 19.56 -14.98
CA ILE A 842 29.50 20.37 -16.18
C ILE A 842 28.04 20.82 -16.24
N GLU A 843 27.09 19.94 -15.89
CA GLU A 843 25.66 20.28 -15.84
C GLU A 843 25.40 21.38 -14.79
N ALA A 844 25.93 21.22 -13.57
CA ALA A 844 25.82 22.21 -12.51
C ALA A 844 26.49 23.55 -12.90
N TYR A 845 27.69 23.50 -13.48
CA TYR A 845 28.37 24.69 -14.00
C TYR A 845 27.52 25.41 -15.06
N SER A 846 26.93 24.66 -16.00
CA SER A 846 26.05 25.20 -17.03
C SER A 846 24.83 25.89 -16.44
N MET A 847 24.18 25.26 -15.44
CA MET A 847 23.06 25.88 -14.72
C MET A 847 23.46 27.20 -14.05
N LEU A 848 24.64 27.27 -13.41
CA LEU A 848 25.13 28.51 -12.80
C LEU A 848 25.32 29.61 -13.84
N ILE A 849 25.94 29.32 -14.99
CA ILE A 849 26.15 30.30 -16.07
C ILE A 849 24.80 30.80 -16.60
N GLU A 850 23.89 29.88 -16.91
CA GLU A 850 22.55 30.20 -17.42
C GLU A 850 21.77 31.06 -16.43
N ALA A 851 21.82 30.72 -15.14
CA ALA A 851 21.19 31.47 -14.06
C ALA A 851 21.73 32.89 -13.91
N MET A 852 23.04 33.09 -14.04
CA MET A 852 23.63 34.43 -14.00
C MET A 852 23.23 35.28 -15.22
N LEU A 853 23.19 34.67 -16.41
CA LEU A 853 22.76 35.34 -17.64
C LEU A 853 21.27 35.69 -17.61
N ASP A 854 20.43 34.88 -16.95
CA ASP A 854 19.01 35.17 -16.76
C ASP A 854 18.76 36.47 -15.94
N LEU A 855 19.76 36.97 -15.20
CA LEU A 855 19.67 38.21 -14.41
C LEU A 855 20.51 39.38 -14.96
N THR A 856 21.32 39.15 -15.98
CA THR A 856 22.30 40.12 -16.50
C THR A 856 21.79 40.80 -17.76
N ASP A 857 21.91 42.13 -17.83
CA ASP A 857 21.54 42.89 -19.03
C ASP A 857 22.42 42.48 -20.23
N ASN A 858 21.87 42.53 -21.43
CA ASN A 858 22.62 42.27 -22.66
C ASN A 858 22.83 43.56 -23.47
N VAL A 859 23.72 43.53 -24.46
CA VAL A 859 23.95 44.63 -25.41
C VAL A 859 23.72 44.13 -26.84
N VAL A 860 22.62 44.57 -27.46
CA VAL A 860 22.26 44.22 -28.83
C VAL A 860 22.26 45.49 -29.67
N ALA A 861 23.01 45.51 -30.77
CA ALA A 861 23.15 46.70 -31.64
C ALA A 861 23.51 47.99 -30.86
N ARG A 862 24.40 47.87 -29.85
CA ARG A 862 24.81 48.95 -28.92
C ARG A 862 23.69 49.50 -28.03
N GLN A 863 22.52 48.86 -28.00
CA GLN A 863 21.44 49.16 -27.09
C GLN A 863 21.38 48.13 -25.98
N ARG A 864 21.04 48.58 -24.76
CA ARG A 864 20.88 47.68 -23.63
C ARG A 864 19.53 46.99 -23.72
N VAL A 865 19.53 45.68 -23.50
CA VAL A 865 18.35 44.84 -23.46
C VAL A 865 18.28 44.18 -22.09
N THR A 866 17.20 44.41 -21.38
CA THR A 866 16.98 43.81 -20.06
C THR A 866 16.49 42.37 -20.18
N PRO A 867 16.73 41.52 -19.17
CA PRO A 867 16.21 40.15 -19.16
C PRO A 867 14.68 40.10 -19.20
N LEU A 868 14.14 39.08 -19.89
CA LEU A 868 12.70 38.88 -20.03
C LEU A 868 12.04 38.63 -18.66
N ARG A 869 10.91 39.33 -18.41
CA ARG A 869 10.06 39.14 -17.22
C ARG A 869 10.80 39.29 -15.87
N VAL A 870 11.80 40.18 -15.82
CA VAL A 870 12.53 40.53 -14.59
C VAL A 870 12.24 41.98 -14.21
N LYS A 871 11.73 42.22 -12.99
CA LYS A 871 11.69 43.55 -12.38
C LYS A 871 13.09 43.93 -11.87
N ILE A 872 13.51 45.16 -12.15
CA ILE A 872 14.87 45.65 -11.90
C ILE A 872 14.83 46.73 -10.79
N TYR A 873 15.61 46.51 -9.74
CA TYR A 873 15.73 47.43 -8.60
C TYR A 873 17.17 47.95 -8.37
N ASP A 874 18.08 47.67 -9.31
CA ASP A 874 19.45 48.17 -9.34
C ASP A 874 19.75 48.90 -10.67
N ASP A 875 20.98 49.39 -10.82
CA ASP A 875 21.43 50.04 -12.05
C ASP A 875 21.70 49.04 -13.20
N ASP A 876 21.82 49.57 -14.42
CA ASP A 876 22.28 48.82 -15.60
C ASP A 876 23.59 48.06 -15.31
N GLY A 877 23.63 46.78 -15.69
CA GLY A 877 24.78 45.92 -15.43
C GLY A 877 25.04 44.87 -16.52
N PRO A 878 25.40 45.26 -17.76
CA PRO A 878 25.63 44.33 -18.85
C PRO A 878 26.98 43.60 -18.80
N TYR A 879 27.87 44.00 -17.89
CA TYR A 879 29.22 43.44 -17.79
C TYR A 879 29.24 42.24 -16.84
N LEU A 880 29.41 41.04 -17.38
CA LEU A 880 29.64 39.78 -16.66
C LEU A 880 30.70 38.98 -17.42
N VAL A 881 31.84 38.71 -16.78
CA VAL A 881 32.97 37.96 -17.35
C VAL A 881 33.39 36.89 -16.36
N VAL A 882 33.55 35.67 -16.84
CA VAL A 882 34.00 34.53 -16.05
C VAL A 882 35.40 34.08 -16.51
N ALA A 883 36.07 33.25 -15.72
CA ALA A 883 37.40 32.72 -16.06
C ALA A 883 37.57 31.28 -15.57
N ALA A 884 38.50 30.55 -16.17
CA ALA A 884 38.96 29.27 -15.69
C ALA A 884 39.46 29.33 -14.23
N GLU A 885 39.18 28.28 -13.45
CA GLU A 885 39.71 28.06 -12.11
C GLU A 885 39.96 26.56 -11.83
N LYS A 886 40.54 26.23 -10.68
CA LYS A 886 40.64 24.88 -10.12
C LYS A 886 39.27 24.19 -10.18
N GLY A 887 39.26 23.01 -10.81
CA GLY A 887 38.05 22.20 -11.01
C GLY A 887 37.19 22.59 -12.22
N THR A 888 37.47 23.72 -12.89
CA THR A 888 36.69 24.23 -14.03
C THR A 888 37.55 24.68 -15.21
N ALA A 889 38.86 24.39 -15.19
CA ALA A 889 39.79 24.86 -16.20
C ALA A 889 39.40 24.48 -17.63
N SER A 890 38.79 23.30 -17.82
CA SER A 890 38.27 22.81 -19.10
C SER A 890 36.84 23.28 -19.43
N TYR A 891 36.20 24.09 -18.59
CA TYR A 891 34.78 24.48 -18.75
C TYR A 891 34.59 25.87 -19.38
N SER A 892 35.68 26.61 -19.64
CA SER A 892 35.61 27.93 -20.29
C SER A 892 34.90 27.86 -21.64
N ASP A 893 35.12 26.81 -22.41
CA ASP A 893 34.44 26.59 -23.69
C ASP A 893 32.94 26.35 -23.53
N THR A 894 32.53 25.67 -22.45
CA THR A 894 31.11 25.51 -22.09
C THR A 894 30.44 26.85 -21.81
N ALA A 895 31.09 27.73 -21.03
CA ALA A 895 30.56 29.06 -20.74
C ALA A 895 30.47 29.95 -22.00
N ASN A 896 31.49 29.92 -22.86
CA ASN A 896 31.48 30.64 -24.13
C ASN A 896 30.40 30.11 -25.09
N ALA A 897 30.21 28.80 -25.16
CA ALA A 897 29.14 28.19 -25.97
C ALA A 897 27.74 28.61 -25.48
N ILE A 898 27.53 28.68 -24.16
CA ILE A 898 26.28 29.18 -23.56
C ILE A 898 26.07 30.66 -23.91
N ALA A 899 27.09 31.49 -23.72
CA ALA A 899 27.04 32.92 -24.05
C ALA A 899 26.70 33.16 -25.52
N ALA A 900 27.34 32.42 -26.44
CA ALA A 900 27.07 32.46 -27.87
C ALA A 900 25.62 32.03 -28.19
N ARG A 901 25.14 30.90 -27.63
CA ARG A 901 23.76 30.43 -27.81
C ARG A 901 22.72 31.44 -27.33
N ARG A 902 23.03 32.16 -26.24
CA ARG A 902 22.18 33.22 -25.67
C ARG A 902 22.33 34.56 -26.40
N ASN A 903 23.15 34.66 -27.44
CA ASN A 903 23.52 35.90 -28.12
C ASN A 903 24.00 36.99 -27.15
N PHE A 904 24.75 36.59 -26.12
CA PHE A 904 25.33 37.53 -25.17
C PHE A 904 26.48 38.30 -25.83
N TRP A 905 26.52 39.62 -25.64
CA TRP A 905 27.35 40.53 -26.43
C TRP A 905 28.86 40.29 -26.37
N LEU A 906 29.36 39.63 -25.32
CA LEU A 906 30.76 39.24 -25.20
C LEU A 906 31.13 38.00 -26.03
N GLY A 907 30.17 37.18 -26.45
CA GLY A 907 30.41 35.99 -27.25
C GLY A 907 31.47 35.06 -26.66
N ASP A 908 32.52 34.78 -27.45
CA ASP A 908 33.67 33.95 -27.09
C ASP A 908 34.66 34.63 -26.10
N ALA A 909 34.49 35.93 -25.84
CA ALA A 909 35.22 36.67 -24.82
C ALA A 909 34.53 36.63 -23.43
N PHE A 910 33.40 35.94 -23.28
CA PHE A 910 32.68 35.82 -22.01
C PHE A 910 33.49 35.10 -20.93
N ALA A 911 34.20 34.02 -21.31
CA ALA A 911 35.06 33.23 -20.44
C ALA A 911 36.50 33.22 -20.95
N SER A 912 37.45 33.66 -20.12
CA SER A 912 38.87 33.62 -20.46
C SER A 912 39.50 32.25 -20.17
N GLY A 913 40.30 31.72 -21.11
CA GLY A 913 41.06 30.46 -20.95
C GLY A 913 40.54 29.26 -21.73
N GLY A 914 39.61 29.47 -22.68
CA GLY A 914 39.16 28.44 -23.63
C GLY A 914 40.08 28.25 -24.83
N GLU A 915 39.65 27.45 -25.82
CA GLU A 915 40.42 27.09 -27.03
C GLU A 915 40.98 28.31 -27.80
N HIS A 916 40.26 29.44 -27.75
CA HIS A 916 40.60 30.68 -28.45
C HIS A 916 41.40 31.68 -27.58
N GLY A 917 41.79 31.31 -26.35
CA GLY A 917 42.52 32.16 -25.40
C GLY A 917 44.02 31.80 -25.23
N TYR A 918 44.76 32.61 -24.45
CA TYR A 918 46.16 32.32 -24.13
C TYR A 918 46.29 31.18 -23.10
N ASP A 919 47.00 30.11 -23.45
CA ASP A 919 47.27 28.98 -22.55
C ASP A 919 48.37 29.34 -21.53
N HIS A 920 47.93 29.64 -20.30
CA HIS A 920 48.81 30.07 -19.21
C HIS A 920 49.84 29.00 -18.80
N LYS A 921 49.54 27.71 -18.99
CA LYS A 921 50.44 26.60 -18.65
C LYS A 921 51.49 26.39 -19.73
N LYS A 922 51.10 26.36 -21.01
CA LYS A 922 52.03 26.25 -22.16
C LYS A 922 53.01 27.42 -22.22
N MET A 923 52.54 28.64 -21.88
CA MET A 923 53.38 29.83 -21.90
C MET A 923 54.19 30.06 -20.61
N GLY A 924 53.85 29.34 -19.52
CA GLY A 924 54.55 29.42 -18.22
C GLY A 924 54.51 30.81 -17.59
N ILE A 925 53.44 31.59 -17.80
CA ILE A 925 53.40 33.02 -17.48
C ILE A 925 53.70 33.28 -15.99
N THR A 926 53.03 32.56 -15.08
CA THR A 926 53.22 32.70 -13.62
C THR A 926 54.61 32.27 -13.18
N ALA A 927 55.07 31.10 -13.63
CA ALA A 927 56.38 30.56 -13.28
C ALA A 927 57.51 31.47 -13.74
N ARG A 928 57.41 32.04 -14.96
CA ARG A 928 58.39 33.00 -15.50
C ARG A 928 58.43 34.27 -14.66
N GLY A 929 57.27 34.81 -14.27
CA GLY A 929 57.20 35.98 -13.39
C GLY A 929 57.83 35.73 -12.02
N ALA A 930 57.50 34.61 -11.37
CA ALA A 930 58.09 34.22 -10.09
C ALA A 930 59.61 34.00 -10.22
N TRP A 931 60.06 33.40 -11.33
CA TRP A 931 61.47 33.13 -11.58
C TRP A 931 62.30 34.38 -11.83
N GLU A 932 61.79 35.36 -12.59
CA GLU A 932 62.52 36.61 -12.79
C GLU A 932 62.70 37.37 -11.46
N SER A 933 61.71 37.33 -10.57
CA SER A 933 61.82 37.85 -9.21
C SER A 933 62.88 37.10 -8.40
N ALA A 934 62.87 35.76 -8.44
CA ALA A 934 63.88 34.93 -7.77
C ALA A 934 65.30 35.21 -8.29
N ARG A 935 65.46 35.32 -9.61
CA ARG A 935 66.73 35.63 -10.28
C ARG A 935 67.28 36.98 -9.85
N ARG A 936 66.42 38.01 -9.77
CA ARG A 936 66.80 39.32 -9.27
C ARG A 936 67.30 39.24 -7.82
N HIS A 937 66.56 38.55 -6.96
CA HIS A 937 66.91 38.43 -5.54
C HIS A 937 68.22 37.66 -5.33
N LEU A 938 68.44 36.55 -6.04
CA LEU A 938 69.70 35.80 -6.01
C LEU A 938 70.89 36.68 -6.43
N ARG A 939 70.70 37.53 -7.45
CA ARG A 939 71.74 38.47 -7.90
C ARG A 939 72.05 39.53 -6.86
N GLU A 940 71.04 40.07 -6.17
CA GLU A 940 71.21 41.03 -5.05
C GLU A 940 71.97 40.39 -3.87
N MET A 941 71.89 39.06 -3.72
CA MET A 941 72.68 38.28 -2.75
C MET A 941 74.05 37.82 -3.27
N GLY A 942 74.50 38.32 -4.42
CA GLY A 942 75.81 37.98 -5.00
C GLY A 942 75.91 36.59 -5.64
N ARG A 943 74.78 35.94 -5.98
CA ARG A 943 74.74 34.63 -6.64
C ARG A 943 74.25 34.74 -8.08
N ASP A 944 75.11 34.41 -9.05
CA ASP A 944 74.75 34.36 -10.48
C ASP A 944 74.59 32.91 -10.99
N LEU A 945 73.40 32.61 -11.50
CA LEU A 945 73.02 31.33 -12.09
C LEU A 945 73.71 31.03 -13.43
N ARG A 946 74.49 31.96 -13.98
CA ARG A 946 75.30 31.73 -15.20
C ARG A 946 76.56 30.90 -14.96
N GLY A 947 76.95 30.62 -13.70
CA GLY A 947 78.17 29.86 -13.39
C GLY A 947 78.13 28.97 -12.15
N ALA A 948 77.29 29.22 -11.15
CA ALA A 948 77.20 28.41 -9.92
C ALA A 948 75.85 27.70 -9.79
N SER A 949 75.87 26.46 -9.25
CA SER A 949 74.64 25.73 -8.95
C SER A 949 73.95 26.27 -7.70
N VAL A 950 72.62 26.25 -7.68
CA VAL A 950 71.79 26.68 -6.55
C VAL A 950 71.04 25.48 -5.99
N THR A 951 71.11 25.28 -4.67
CA THR A 951 70.36 24.21 -4.00
C THR A 951 68.92 24.64 -3.76
N MET A 952 67.97 23.76 -4.06
CA MET A 952 66.55 24.04 -3.98
C MET A 952 65.82 22.90 -3.27
N VAL A 953 64.83 23.25 -2.45
CA VAL A 953 63.73 22.35 -2.09
C VAL A 953 62.41 22.88 -2.64
N GLY A 954 61.47 21.98 -2.89
CA GLY A 954 60.28 22.30 -3.66
C GLY A 954 58.95 21.82 -3.06
N ILE A 955 57.90 22.59 -3.29
CA ILE A 955 56.51 22.17 -3.05
C ILE A 955 55.83 22.07 -4.41
N GLY A 956 55.53 20.85 -4.87
CA GLY A 956 54.94 20.55 -6.17
C GLY A 956 55.55 19.35 -6.90
N ASP A 957 55.11 19.14 -8.13
CA ASP A 957 55.61 18.11 -9.04
C ASP A 957 55.84 18.67 -10.46
N MET A 958 56.53 17.89 -11.31
CA MET A 958 56.86 18.31 -12.68
C MET A 958 55.64 18.46 -13.61
N SER A 959 54.46 17.92 -13.27
CA SER A 959 53.22 18.15 -14.03
C SER A 959 52.56 19.50 -13.71
N GLY A 960 52.94 20.10 -12.58
CA GLY A 960 52.48 21.41 -12.13
C GLY A 960 52.86 22.54 -13.10
N ASP A 961 51.93 23.46 -13.31
CA ASP A 961 52.11 24.61 -14.19
C ASP A 961 53.14 25.60 -13.65
N VAL A 962 53.14 25.85 -12.33
CA VAL A 962 54.10 26.75 -11.67
C VAL A 962 55.41 26.02 -11.38
N PHE A 963 55.32 24.88 -10.68
CA PHE A 963 56.51 24.13 -10.26
C PHE A 963 57.31 23.63 -11.47
N GLY A 964 56.68 22.89 -12.37
CA GLY A 964 57.35 22.30 -13.53
C GLY A 964 57.99 23.35 -14.45
N ASN A 965 57.26 24.42 -14.79
CA ASN A 965 57.84 25.50 -15.60
C ASN A 965 58.97 26.24 -14.86
N GLY A 966 58.86 26.42 -13.54
CA GLY A 966 59.85 27.10 -12.71
C GLY A 966 61.18 26.35 -12.68
N LEU A 967 61.12 25.03 -12.48
CA LEU A 967 62.30 24.16 -12.44
C LEU A 967 63.01 23.97 -13.79
N LEU A 968 62.39 24.44 -14.88
CA LEU A 968 62.97 24.42 -16.23
C LEU A 968 63.57 25.76 -16.67
N GLN A 969 63.52 26.79 -15.82
CA GLN A 969 64.09 28.10 -16.14
C GLN A 969 65.63 28.15 -16.01
N SER A 970 66.26 27.14 -15.40
CA SER A 970 67.71 27.01 -15.28
C SER A 970 68.12 25.54 -15.22
N ASP A 971 69.22 25.20 -15.90
CA ASP A 971 69.89 23.89 -15.86
C ASP A 971 70.92 23.77 -14.74
N ASN A 972 71.12 24.83 -13.94
CA ASN A 972 72.04 24.88 -12.80
C ASN A 972 71.36 24.64 -11.44
N ILE A 973 70.14 24.09 -11.42
CA ILE A 973 69.38 23.81 -10.18
C ILE A 973 69.74 22.42 -9.64
N LYS A 974 70.16 22.37 -8.37
CA LYS A 974 70.24 21.14 -7.56
C LYS A 974 68.97 20.99 -6.72
N LEU A 975 68.00 20.24 -7.21
CA LEU A 975 66.76 19.94 -6.47
C LEU A 975 67.02 18.84 -5.44
N ILE A 976 67.24 19.23 -4.18
CA ILE A 976 67.58 18.31 -3.09
C ILE A 976 66.38 17.48 -2.66
N ALA A 977 65.21 18.10 -2.59
CA ALA A 977 63.96 17.43 -2.27
C ALA A 977 62.75 18.19 -2.81
N ALA A 978 61.67 17.47 -3.08
CA ALA A 978 60.38 18.06 -3.39
C ALA A 978 59.24 17.17 -2.89
N PHE A 979 58.05 17.73 -2.69
CA PHE A 979 56.89 16.91 -2.34
C PHE A 979 55.59 17.46 -2.94
N ASP A 980 54.65 16.57 -3.23
CA ASP A 980 53.27 16.89 -3.61
C ASP A 980 52.29 16.10 -2.74
N HIS A 981 50.99 16.15 -3.06
CA HIS A 981 49.96 15.39 -2.37
C HIS A 981 50.14 13.86 -2.47
N ARG A 982 51.01 13.35 -3.36
CA ARG A 982 51.18 11.93 -3.65
C ARG A 982 52.53 11.37 -3.22
N HIS A 983 53.61 12.13 -3.42
CA HIS A 983 54.98 11.66 -3.32
C HIS A 983 55.90 12.66 -2.62
N ILE A 984 57.00 12.13 -2.08
CA ILE A 984 58.15 12.86 -1.59
C ILE A 984 59.37 12.39 -2.38
N PHE A 985 60.01 13.31 -3.12
CA PHE A 985 61.23 13.12 -3.89
C PHE A 985 62.43 13.62 -3.11
N ILE A 986 63.50 12.82 -3.04
CA ILE A 986 64.78 13.19 -2.40
C ILE A 986 65.93 12.78 -3.33
N ASP A 987 66.82 13.72 -3.61
CA ASP A 987 68.06 13.53 -4.34
C ASP A 987 69.20 14.26 -3.59
N PRO A 988 70.02 13.55 -2.80
CA PRO A 988 70.99 14.19 -1.89
C PRO A 988 72.05 15.07 -2.58
N ASP A 989 72.55 14.67 -3.76
CA ASP A 989 73.53 15.43 -4.56
C ASP A 989 73.27 15.26 -6.06
N PRO A 990 72.22 15.92 -6.62
CA PRO A 990 71.88 15.79 -8.02
C PRO A 990 72.94 16.46 -8.91
N ASP A 991 73.30 15.80 -10.02
CA ASP A 991 73.97 16.48 -11.13
C ASP A 991 72.97 17.46 -11.78
N PRO A 992 73.26 18.78 -11.83
CA PRO A 992 72.29 19.77 -12.32
C PRO A 992 71.86 19.54 -13.77
N LYS A 993 72.76 19.11 -14.66
CA LYS A 993 72.49 18.96 -16.09
C LYS A 993 71.74 17.67 -16.39
N VAL A 994 72.16 16.56 -15.77
CA VAL A 994 71.48 15.27 -15.90
C VAL A 994 70.07 15.36 -15.33
N SER A 995 69.93 15.90 -14.12
CA SER A 995 68.62 16.07 -13.48
C SER A 995 67.74 17.07 -14.24
N TYR A 996 68.30 18.12 -14.86
CA TYR A 996 67.54 19.04 -15.72
C TYR A 996 66.95 18.33 -16.94
N ALA A 997 67.74 17.52 -17.65
CA ALA A 997 67.27 16.76 -18.79
C ALA A 997 66.12 15.82 -18.42
N GLU A 998 66.22 15.16 -17.25
CA GLU A 998 65.17 14.28 -16.74
C GLU A 998 63.92 15.04 -16.31
N ARG A 999 64.06 16.15 -15.57
CA ARG A 999 62.93 17.04 -15.26
C ARG A 999 62.21 17.51 -16.52
N LYS A 1000 62.96 17.86 -17.57
CA LYS A 1000 62.39 18.28 -18.86
C LYS A 1000 61.65 17.16 -19.58
N ARG A 1001 62.12 15.90 -19.48
CA ARG A 1001 61.42 14.72 -19.98
C ARG A 1001 60.11 14.53 -19.22
N LEU A 1002 60.14 14.58 -17.89
CA LEU A 1002 58.97 14.44 -17.03
C LEU A 1002 57.91 15.50 -17.31
N TYR A 1003 58.30 16.77 -17.41
CA TYR A 1003 57.38 17.87 -17.72
C TYR A 1003 56.60 17.67 -19.03
N ARG A 1004 57.21 17.01 -20.02
CA ARG A 1004 56.61 16.74 -21.33
C ARG A 1004 55.74 15.48 -21.34
N LEU A 1005 55.85 14.64 -20.32
CA LEU A 1005 55.07 13.41 -20.21
C LEU A 1005 53.65 13.76 -19.71
N PRO A 1006 52.58 13.38 -20.43
CA PRO A 1006 51.22 13.58 -19.97
C PRO A 1006 50.99 12.92 -18.60
N ASN A 1007 50.39 13.66 -17.66
CA ASN A 1007 50.09 13.19 -16.30
C ASN A 1007 51.30 12.67 -15.51
N SER A 1008 52.50 13.21 -15.76
CA SER A 1008 53.72 12.82 -15.05
C SER A 1008 53.59 12.94 -13.53
N GLN A 1009 54.26 12.08 -12.80
CA GLN A 1009 54.39 12.11 -11.35
C GLN A 1009 55.84 11.84 -10.94
N TRP A 1010 56.18 12.11 -9.68
CA TRP A 1010 57.56 11.89 -9.21
C TRP A 1010 58.04 10.46 -9.41
N SER A 1011 57.16 9.46 -9.27
CA SER A 1011 57.48 8.05 -9.51
C SER A 1011 57.85 7.70 -10.95
N ASP A 1012 57.62 8.59 -11.92
CA ASP A 1012 58.06 8.42 -13.31
C ASP A 1012 59.53 8.84 -13.51
N TYR A 1013 60.16 9.49 -12.52
CA TYR A 1013 61.56 9.89 -12.57
C TYR A 1013 62.46 8.65 -12.60
N ALA A 1014 63.41 8.62 -13.52
CA ALA A 1014 64.32 7.48 -13.68
C ALA A 1014 65.17 7.28 -12.42
N ALA A 1015 64.87 6.23 -11.64
CA ALA A 1015 65.54 5.95 -10.37
C ALA A 1015 67.07 5.82 -10.47
N ALA A 1016 67.58 5.37 -11.62
CA ALA A 1016 69.01 5.28 -11.89
C ALA A 1016 69.74 6.64 -11.97
N LEU A 1017 68.99 7.74 -12.12
CA LEU A 1017 69.54 9.11 -12.18
C LEU A 1017 69.49 9.83 -10.82
N ILE A 1018 68.87 9.22 -9.80
CA ILE A 1018 68.85 9.77 -8.43
C ILE A 1018 70.19 9.43 -7.77
N SER A 1019 70.82 10.40 -7.10
CA SER A 1019 72.10 10.18 -6.42
C SER A 1019 71.99 9.16 -5.27
N THR A 1020 73.14 8.64 -4.84
CA THR A 1020 73.19 7.60 -3.80
C THR A 1020 72.50 8.08 -2.52
N GLY A 1021 71.62 7.22 -1.98
CA GLY A 1021 70.85 7.51 -0.78
C GLY A 1021 69.55 8.27 -1.01
N GLY A 1022 69.27 8.74 -2.23
CA GLY A 1022 67.99 9.34 -2.63
C GLY A 1022 66.90 8.33 -2.97
N GLY A 1023 65.70 8.83 -3.22
CA GLY A 1023 64.54 8.00 -3.56
C GLY A 1023 63.23 8.77 -3.69
N ILE A 1024 62.18 8.06 -4.10
CA ILE A 1024 60.81 8.57 -4.18
C ILE A 1024 59.93 7.73 -3.26
N PHE A 1025 59.22 8.41 -2.37
CA PHE A 1025 58.39 7.81 -1.34
C PHE A 1025 56.94 8.25 -1.51
N ARG A 1026 55.98 7.44 -1.07
CA ARG A 1026 54.56 7.83 -1.09
C ARG A 1026 54.23 8.68 0.14
N ARG A 1027 53.42 9.73 -0.04
CA ARG A 1027 52.99 10.64 1.03
C ARG A 1027 52.21 9.92 2.14
N GLY A 1028 51.49 8.83 1.81
CA GLY A 1028 50.77 8.01 2.79
C GLY A 1028 51.61 6.93 3.48
N GLN A 1029 52.92 6.87 3.25
CA GLN A 1029 53.79 5.86 3.84
C GLN A 1029 54.06 6.17 5.33
N LYS A 1030 53.74 5.22 6.22
CA LYS A 1030 53.88 5.42 7.68
C LYS A 1030 55.33 5.53 8.16
N ARG A 1031 56.28 4.93 7.44
CA ARG A 1031 57.69 4.80 7.81
C ARG A 1031 58.56 4.88 6.57
N ILE A 1032 59.46 5.86 6.53
CA ILE A 1032 60.40 6.13 5.44
C ILE A 1032 61.81 6.03 6.00
N ALA A 1033 62.57 5.03 5.54
CA ALA A 1033 63.97 4.86 5.90
C ALA A 1033 64.83 5.87 5.13
N LEU A 1034 65.64 6.65 5.85
CA LEU A 1034 66.55 7.65 5.28
C LEU A 1034 67.99 7.13 5.34
N ASN A 1035 68.64 7.05 4.18
CA ASN A 1035 70.06 6.70 4.06
C ASN A 1035 70.97 7.81 4.61
N ALA A 1036 72.26 7.51 4.81
CA ALA A 1036 73.21 8.44 5.41
C ALA A 1036 73.35 9.75 4.62
N GLU A 1037 73.31 9.67 3.29
CA GLU A 1037 73.41 10.79 2.36
C GLU A 1037 72.16 11.68 2.42
N ALA A 1038 70.96 11.09 2.43
CA ALA A 1038 69.70 11.82 2.59
C ALA A 1038 69.60 12.51 3.96
N ARG A 1039 70.07 11.83 5.02
CA ARG A 1039 70.17 12.40 6.36
C ARG A 1039 71.13 13.59 6.42
N ALA A 1040 72.27 13.51 5.74
CA ALA A 1040 73.22 14.61 5.64
C ALA A 1040 72.63 15.80 4.85
N ALA A 1041 71.99 15.54 3.71
CA ALA A 1041 71.37 16.57 2.87
C ALA A 1041 70.23 17.33 3.58
N LEU A 1042 69.42 16.62 4.37
CA LEU A 1042 68.32 17.22 5.16
C LEU A 1042 68.73 17.65 6.58
N LYS A 1043 70.00 17.47 6.96
CA LYS A 1043 70.53 17.73 8.31
C LYS A 1043 69.71 17.09 9.44
N CYS A 1044 69.39 15.80 9.30
CA CYS A 1044 68.64 15.03 10.29
C CYS A 1044 69.43 13.79 10.79
N ASN A 1045 69.20 13.40 12.04
CA ASN A 1045 69.87 12.22 12.64
C ASN A 1045 68.97 10.98 12.67
N ALA A 1046 67.68 11.11 12.34
CA ALA A 1046 66.73 10.01 12.36
C ALA A 1046 66.91 9.10 11.14
N ALA A 1047 67.10 7.80 11.38
CA ALA A 1047 67.20 6.78 10.32
C ALA A 1047 65.85 6.42 9.69
N GLU A 1048 64.74 6.71 10.39
CA GLU A 1048 63.38 6.45 9.93
C GLU A 1048 62.46 7.57 10.43
N VAL A 1049 61.59 8.07 9.55
CA VAL A 1049 60.60 9.12 9.85
C VAL A 1049 59.26 8.81 9.16
N ASP A 1050 58.15 9.34 9.66
CA ASP A 1050 56.91 9.38 8.90
C ASP A 1050 56.95 10.49 7.82
N ALA A 1051 55.98 10.47 6.91
CA ALA A 1051 55.93 11.40 5.79
C ALA A 1051 55.78 12.87 6.21
N ASP A 1052 55.00 13.19 7.24
CA ASP A 1052 54.79 14.56 7.70
C ASP A 1052 56.04 15.13 8.35
N THR A 1053 56.69 14.33 9.21
CA THR A 1053 58.00 14.65 9.75
C THR A 1053 59.03 14.86 8.64
N LEU A 1054 59.01 14.05 7.58
CA LEU A 1054 59.91 14.22 6.44
C LEU A 1054 59.66 15.53 5.68
N VAL A 1055 58.40 15.94 5.50
CA VAL A 1055 58.07 17.23 4.89
C VAL A 1055 58.54 18.39 5.77
N GLN A 1056 58.38 18.31 7.09
CA GLN A 1056 58.95 19.31 8.00
C GLN A 1056 60.48 19.41 7.84
N LEU A 1057 61.18 18.28 7.70
CA LEU A 1057 62.63 18.26 7.46
C LEU A 1057 63.01 18.91 6.12
N ILE A 1058 62.22 18.68 5.06
CA ILE A 1058 62.42 19.32 3.75
C ILE A 1058 62.22 20.84 3.86
N LEU A 1059 61.18 21.30 4.54
CA LEU A 1059 60.93 22.73 4.76
C LEU A 1059 62.05 23.40 5.59
N ARG A 1060 62.63 22.66 6.56
CA ARG A 1060 63.77 23.11 7.38
C ARG A 1060 65.15 22.89 6.72
N ALA A 1061 65.21 22.44 5.46
CA ALA A 1061 66.46 22.15 4.79
C ALA A 1061 67.34 23.42 4.63
N ASP A 1062 68.65 23.27 4.84
CA ASP A 1062 69.61 24.36 4.65
C ASP A 1062 70.02 24.44 3.18
N VAL A 1063 69.17 25.08 2.39
CA VAL A 1063 69.35 25.27 0.95
C VAL A 1063 69.29 26.74 0.58
N ASP A 1064 69.60 27.07 -0.67
CA ASP A 1064 69.53 28.45 -1.13
C ASP A 1064 68.08 28.91 -1.30
N MET A 1065 67.20 28.03 -1.81
CA MET A 1065 65.84 28.40 -2.21
C MET A 1065 64.79 27.36 -1.80
N LEU A 1066 63.70 27.82 -1.18
CA LEU A 1066 62.42 27.10 -1.13
C LEU A 1066 61.53 27.62 -2.26
N TYR A 1067 61.20 26.76 -3.23
CA TYR A 1067 60.31 27.09 -4.34
C TYR A 1067 58.92 26.48 -4.12
N ASN A 1068 57.94 27.32 -3.80
CA ASN A 1068 56.56 26.87 -3.70
C ASN A 1068 55.88 27.02 -5.07
N GLY A 1069 55.57 25.89 -5.71
CA GLY A 1069 54.73 25.83 -6.90
C GLY A 1069 53.46 25.00 -6.69
N GLY A 1070 53.13 24.68 -5.43
CA GLY A 1070 51.98 23.87 -5.02
C GLY A 1070 50.87 24.71 -4.37
N ILE A 1071 49.91 24.03 -3.75
CA ILE A 1071 48.79 24.64 -3.02
C ILE A 1071 48.81 24.09 -1.59
N GLY A 1072 48.72 24.97 -0.60
CA GLY A 1072 48.67 24.62 0.82
C GLY A 1072 49.52 25.55 1.66
N THR A 1073 49.12 25.74 2.93
CA THR A 1073 49.80 26.60 3.88
C THR A 1073 50.73 25.77 4.77
N TYR A 1074 52.02 25.80 4.45
CA TYR A 1074 53.05 24.98 5.09
C TYR A 1074 53.85 25.69 6.16
N VAL A 1075 53.74 27.02 6.24
CA VAL A 1075 54.49 27.85 7.18
C VAL A 1075 53.56 28.90 7.81
N ARG A 1076 53.54 28.95 9.15
CA ARG A 1076 52.77 29.93 9.94
C ARG A 1076 53.67 30.82 10.80
N ALA A 1077 53.12 31.92 11.32
CA ALA A 1077 53.80 32.68 12.35
C ALA A 1077 53.77 31.92 13.70
N SER A 1078 54.75 32.19 14.56
CA SER A 1078 54.79 31.62 15.93
C SER A 1078 53.61 32.07 16.81
N THR A 1079 52.89 33.12 16.40
CA THR A 1079 51.70 33.65 17.09
C THR A 1079 50.38 33.12 16.55
N GLU A 1080 50.40 32.25 15.53
CA GLU A 1080 49.21 31.62 14.95
C GLU A 1080 49.11 30.16 15.38
N THR A 1081 47.89 29.70 15.68
CA THR A 1081 47.57 28.28 15.87
C THR A 1081 47.16 27.63 14.55
N ASP A 1082 47.29 26.32 14.42
CA ASP A 1082 46.90 25.61 13.18
C ASP A 1082 45.41 25.77 12.85
N ALA A 1083 44.55 25.86 13.87
CA ALA A 1083 43.12 26.10 13.70
C ALA A 1083 42.81 27.48 13.08
N GLU A 1084 43.61 28.50 13.38
CA GLU A 1084 43.45 29.85 12.82
C GLU A 1084 43.91 29.94 11.35
N VAL A 1085 44.80 29.05 10.91
CA VAL A 1085 45.30 29.00 9.53
C VAL A 1085 44.23 28.48 8.55
N GLY A 1086 43.36 27.58 9.01
CA GLY A 1086 42.20 27.08 8.23
C GLY A 1086 42.54 26.09 7.11
N ASP A 1087 43.75 25.51 7.10
CA ASP A 1087 44.18 24.48 6.14
C ASP A 1087 44.50 23.15 6.86
N HIS A 1088 43.45 22.47 7.31
CA HIS A 1088 43.56 21.29 8.16
C HIS A 1088 44.34 20.13 7.54
N ALA A 1089 44.37 20.04 6.21
CA ALA A 1089 45.08 18.97 5.49
C ALA A 1089 46.59 19.02 5.71
N ASN A 1090 47.14 20.18 6.08
CA ASN A 1090 48.58 20.39 6.25
C ASN A 1090 49.00 20.61 7.71
N ASP A 1091 48.07 20.55 8.67
CA ASP A 1091 48.34 20.82 10.10
C ASP A 1091 49.51 19.98 10.64
N ALA A 1092 49.54 18.67 10.33
CA ALA A 1092 50.58 17.75 10.83
C ALA A 1092 52.00 18.04 10.28
N CYS A 1093 52.11 18.70 9.12
CA CYS A 1093 53.40 18.95 8.45
C CYS A 1093 53.81 20.44 8.45
N ARG A 1094 53.00 21.32 9.05
CA ARG A 1094 53.24 22.76 9.10
C ARG A 1094 54.38 23.09 10.06
N ILE A 1095 55.20 24.08 9.70
CA ILE A 1095 56.28 24.61 10.53
C ILE A 1095 56.10 26.10 10.82
N GLU A 1096 56.89 26.63 11.75
CA GLU A 1096 56.94 28.07 12.02
C GLU A 1096 57.94 28.79 11.12
N ALA A 1097 57.66 30.04 10.78
CA ALA A 1097 58.49 30.84 9.86
C ALA A 1097 59.96 30.95 10.31
N GLY A 1098 60.21 31.03 11.62
CA GLY A 1098 61.57 31.09 12.19
C GLY A 1098 62.37 29.80 12.04
N GLU A 1099 61.74 28.70 11.65
CA GLU A 1099 62.40 27.41 11.44
C GLU A 1099 62.94 27.21 10.02
N LEU A 1100 62.54 28.09 9.08
CA LEU A 1100 63.05 28.08 7.72
C LEU A 1100 64.55 28.41 7.71
N ARG A 1101 65.35 27.56 7.06
CA ARG A 1101 66.81 27.76 6.91
C ARG A 1101 67.21 28.20 5.50
N CYS A 1102 66.27 28.17 4.56
CA CYS A 1102 66.49 28.60 3.19
C CYS A 1102 66.83 30.09 3.14
N LYS A 1103 67.65 30.50 2.15
CA LYS A 1103 68.02 31.91 1.99
C LYS A 1103 66.92 32.74 1.32
N ILE A 1104 66.19 32.15 0.38
CA ILE A 1104 65.06 32.78 -0.31
C ILE A 1104 63.84 31.87 -0.32
N VAL A 1105 62.66 32.48 -0.22
CA VAL A 1105 61.36 31.81 -0.43
C VAL A 1105 60.74 32.39 -1.69
N VAL A 1106 60.38 31.53 -2.64
CA VAL A 1106 59.72 31.91 -3.89
C VAL A 1106 58.31 31.35 -3.88
N GLU A 1107 57.33 32.20 -3.58
CA GLU A 1107 55.90 31.86 -3.61
C GLU A 1107 55.33 32.03 -5.02
N GLY A 1108 55.54 31.03 -5.88
CA GLY A 1108 54.87 30.96 -7.18
C GLY A 1108 53.45 30.37 -7.10
N GLY A 1109 53.24 29.42 -6.18
CA GLY A 1109 51.96 28.84 -5.81
C GLY A 1109 51.22 29.69 -4.77
N ASN A 1110 49.91 29.50 -4.65
CA ASN A 1110 49.10 30.28 -3.72
C ASN A 1110 49.23 29.78 -2.29
N LEU A 1111 49.29 30.73 -1.34
CA LEU A 1111 49.15 30.49 0.10
C LEU A 1111 50.22 29.56 0.72
N GLY A 1112 51.47 29.58 0.25
CA GLY A 1112 52.54 28.78 0.87
C GLY A 1112 52.80 29.15 2.33
N LEU A 1113 52.75 30.44 2.61
CA LEU A 1113 52.94 31.06 3.93
C LEU A 1113 51.65 31.79 4.35
N THR A 1114 51.37 31.84 5.66
CA THR A 1114 50.37 32.77 6.20
C THR A 1114 50.84 34.22 6.01
N GLN A 1115 49.91 35.18 6.04
CA GLN A 1115 50.30 36.58 5.93
C GLN A 1115 51.21 37.02 7.09
N LYS A 1116 50.95 36.56 8.32
CA LYS A 1116 51.81 36.87 9.47
C LYS A 1116 53.17 36.16 9.41
N ALA A 1117 53.29 35.02 8.70
CA ALA A 1117 54.59 34.38 8.49
C ALA A 1117 55.50 35.16 7.52
N ARG A 1118 54.91 35.94 6.60
CA ARG A 1118 55.65 36.78 5.64
C ARG A 1118 56.19 38.07 6.26
N VAL A 1119 55.50 38.58 7.29
CA VAL A 1119 55.80 39.84 7.98
C VAL A 1119 56.68 39.55 9.17
#